data_AF-A0A1V1NYX5-F1
#
_entry.id   AF-A0A1V1NYX5-F1
#
_cell.length_a   1.000
_cell.length_b   1.000
_cell.length_c   1.000
_cell.angle_alpha   90.00
_cell.angle_beta   90.00
_cell.angle_gamma   90.00
#
_symmetry.space_group_name_H-M   'P 1'
#
loop_
_entity.id
_entity.type
_entity.pdbx_description
1 polymer ?
#
loop_
_entity_poly.entity_id
_entity_poly.type
_entity_poly.pdbx_seq_one_letter_code
_entity_poly.pdbx_strand_id
1 'polypeptide(L)'
;MYYATRSIEPSSSTNKDTLIIDTLGAQLKGFMTEIADVYALINFDVYANQRIEGLPNSFVIKREVSGIGGFTISAIVVCHDRMTETELAYLLDKKSHLQQEYMDYKWISVTAMGYDNHLRSRLEKNNFSCTTYSELLLTLLPLSEYEKKRCDDCKAWIDEKWEGKDLFIRPNLETDTIFENQQALAYFSRWLGTEKDNVLIVLGDLGTGKSTLAQFLFYDLAKTFLSDPLRHPAPILIPLKEVRKEVSLEGIIISHFAQNQINIDFNRFSHLVRVGKIIIFFDGFDEMADRVQWKVTQSNFNELLRAGQGRGKVFLTCRTHYFKDRREQVSLIIGKGPRLSSTETVLYKELKQKTGAALVYLKEFNKDQIKDYLRRVRPEAYESDFKKIQRIHNLEELAHRPLLLDLIVNSLPQLEKHQDVNAANLYAIFTNLWIDRERQKGHGKVIDSKLKLAILFQLTWQMWHEEKEEIHYTDLVQFLKQFEGSQTIKWSSDVLDDIFREMMTASFLKRDDDGNFAFMHRSFMEFFLARRIHITFSANPKAIPTVLNTRRFDRKVIFFLTLLDRGQNKLKEPLKKILTQPYAKNISENALQILYWSVRIGCNMEDEINDMQLLQKKTGDSIPKGIQMSSALLQEMVFEGADFTEADFSGADLTRANLNHAILDRADLHSAQMDGVRAEHIRAIDANFRQAAIKKASFNNSDLTDSTFVGVFKDASFVNVKGLDISKKFDPASLQAIIQRVCLSAVTQVQVMPDGQSCMMGTDNGLVLIYRLSDNKYAWIFEDDITSIKTITCSNDGKLLAYAGTGTKIIVRKTQTGKTVHTLNKHRHDISGLNFSPCGKYLASASLDHR
;
A
#
# COMPACT_ATOMS: atom_id res chain seq x y z
N MET A 1 27.10 35.40 -17.47
CA MET A 1 28.29 36.16 -17.00
C MET A 1 29.02 35.28 -16.01
N TYR A 2 30.07 34.60 -16.48
CA TYR A 2 30.85 33.57 -15.79
C TYR A 2 32.33 33.85 -16.09
N TYR A 3 33.20 33.85 -15.09
CA TYR A 3 34.64 33.51 -15.17
C TYR A 3 35.05 33.16 -13.73
N ALA A 4 35.27 31.90 -13.33
CA ALA A 4 36.28 30.91 -13.74
C ALA A 4 37.70 31.29 -13.32
N THR A 5 38.21 30.54 -12.33
CA THR A 5 39.60 30.51 -11.85
C THR A 5 40.46 29.63 -12.76
N ARG A 6 41.63 30.14 -13.19
CA ARG A 6 42.86 29.35 -13.42
C ARG A 6 44.09 30.26 -13.45
N SER A 7 45.13 29.79 -12.79
CA SER A 7 46.44 30.36 -12.45
C SER A 7 47.43 30.48 -13.61
N ILE A 8 48.33 31.49 -13.58
CA ILE A 8 49.72 31.49 -14.07
C ILE A 8 50.50 32.58 -13.29
N GLU A 9 51.61 32.20 -12.64
CA GLU A 9 52.73 33.09 -12.22
C GLU A 9 53.72 33.20 -13.41
N PRO A 10 54.48 34.31 -13.61
CA PRO A 10 55.64 34.61 -12.75
C PRO A 10 56.04 36.10 -12.53
N SER A 11 56.76 36.30 -11.41
CA SER A 11 57.84 37.26 -11.13
C SER A 11 57.73 38.75 -11.53
N SER A 12 57.67 39.66 -10.54
CA SER A 12 58.82 40.48 -10.08
C SER A 12 58.40 41.67 -9.22
N SER A 13 59.00 41.74 -8.02
CA SER A 13 59.37 42.93 -7.22
C SER A 13 58.36 44.05 -6.89
N THR A 14 58.25 44.26 -5.56
CA THR A 14 58.15 45.55 -4.84
C THR A 14 56.87 46.39 -4.99
N ASN A 15 55.92 46.21 -4.08
CA ASN A 15 55.72 47.11 -2.93
C ASN A 15 54.58 46.59 -2.04
N LYS A 16 54.89 46.36 -0.77
CA LYS A 16 53.89 46.17 0.29
C LYS A 16 53.30 47.56 0.63
N ASP A 17 52.05 47.54 1.11
CA ASP A 17 51.29 48.67 1.67
C ASP A 17 50.38 49.45 0.70
N THR A 18 49.36 48.79 0.10
CA THR A 18 48.15 49.53 -0.41
C THR A 18 46.88 48.69 -0.72
N LEU A 19 46.60 47.56 -0.05
CA LEU A 19 45.48 46.67 -0.48
C LEU A 19 44.51 46.19 0.62
N ILE A 20 44.42 46.87 1.78
CA ILE A 20 43.43 46.52 2.84
C ILE A 20 42.21 47.47 2.87
N ILE A 21 42.25 48.61 2.18
CA ILE A 21 41.18 49.63 2.26
C ILE A 21 40.08 49.42 1.19
N ASP A 22 40.40 48.87 0.02
CA ASP A 22 39.42 48.73 -1.09
C ASP A 22 38.43 47.55 -0.91
N THR A 23 38.81 46.48 -0.21
CA THR A 23 37.91 45.34 0.10
C THR A 23 36.88 45.70 1.18
N LEU A 24 37.30 46.43 2.22
CA LEU A 24 36.42 46.97 3.25
C LEU A 24 35.46 48.02 2.67
N GLY A 25 35.93 48.91 1.79
CA GLY A 25 35.10 49.89 1.10
C GLY A 25 34.02 49.27 0.20
N ALA A 26 34.33 48.18 -0.51
CA ALA A 26 33.35 47.45 -1.32
C ALA A 26 32.29 46.72 -0.46
N GLN A 27 32.70 46.12 0.67
CA GLN A 27 31.78 45.49 1.62
C GLN A 27 30.87 46.51 2.31
N LEU A 28 31.41 47.64 2.77
CA LEU A 28 30.65 48.72 3.37
C LEU A 28 29.69 49.39 2.39
N LYS A 29 30.06 49.46 1.10
CA LYS A 29 29.16 49.92 0.04
C LYS A 29 27.96 48.97 -0.15
N GLY A 30 28.17 47.65 -0.06
CA GLY A 30 27.10 46.65 -0.09
C GLY A 30 26.19 46.73 1.14
N PHE A 31 26.76 46.82 2.34
CA PHE A 31 26.02 46.95 3.60
C PHE A 31 25.20 48.25 3.68
N MET A 32 25.74 49.36 3.18
CA MET A 32 25.04 50.63 3.09
C MET A 32 23.81 50.52 2.16
N THR A 33 23.92 49.79 1.04
CA THR A 33 22.77 49.53 0.15
C THR A 33 21.70 48.71 0.86
N GLU A 34 22.06 47.69 1.64
CA GLU A 34 21.10 46.89 2.41
C GLU A 34 20.35 47.74 3.46
N ILE A 35 21.02 48.65 4.17
CA ILE A 35 20.37 49.54 5.14
C ILE A 35 19.47 50.56 4.43
N ALA A 36 19.91 51.10 3.29
CA ALA A 36 19.12 52.00 2.45
C ALA A 36 17.80 51.33 2.01
N ASP A 37 17.87 50.08 1.53
CA ASP A 37 16.69 49.32 1.12
C ASP A 37 15.70 49.13 2.28
N VAL A 38 16.19 48.88 3.49
CA VAL A 38 15.34 48.74 4.69
C VAL A 38 14.63 50.05 5.03
N TYR A 39 15.32 51.20 4.97
CA TYR A 39 14.66 52.50 5.20
C TYR A 39 13.64 52.84 4.12
N ALA A 40 13.91 52.51 2.85
CA ALA A 40 12.95 52.66 1.76
C ALA A 40 11.68 51.82 2.02
N LEU A 41 11.84 50.59 2.52
CA LEU A 41 10.72 49.72 2.90
C LEU A 41 9.89 50.29 4.07
N ILE A 42 10.48 51.10 4.97
CA ILE A 42 9.79 51.80 6.07
C ILE A 42 9.23 53.18 5.61
N ASN A 43 9.13 53.38 4.29
CA ASN A 43 8.59 54.56 3.63
C ASN A 43 9.43 55.84 3.86
N PHE A 44 10.75 55.73 3.88
CA PHE A 44 11.64 56.88 3.77
C PHE A 44 12.14 57.04 2.34
N ASP A 45 12.25 58.27 1.87
CA ASP A 45 12.98 58.63 0.66
C ASP A 45 14.48 58.58 0.96
N VAL A 46 15.20 57.75 0.22
CA VAL A 46 16.63 57.50 0.47
C VAL A 46 17.49 58.16 -0.60
N TYR A 47 18.38 59.05 -0.17
CA TYR A 47 19.29 59.80 -1.04
C TYR A 47 20.71 59.22 -0.97
N ALA A 48 20.85 57.93 -1.32
CA ALA A 48 22.11 57.18 -1.21
C ALA A 48 23.25 57.69 -2.11
N ASN A 49 22.93 58.46 -3.16
CA ASN A 49 23.92 59.03 -4.08
C ASN A 49 24.41 60.43 -3.67
N GLN A 50 23.81 61.04 -2.64
CA GLN A 50 24.24 62.33 -2.13
C GLN A 50 25.46 62.11 -1.22
N ARG A 51 26.66 62.39 -1.74
CA ARG A 51 27.89 62.31 -0.94
C ARG A 51 27.91 63.46 0.06
N ILE A 52 27.87 63.14 1.35
CA ILE A 52 28.16 64.09 2.42
C ILE A 52 29.69 64.22 2.51
N GLU A 53 30.20 65.41 2.22
CA GLU A 53 31.63 65.65 2.16
C GLU A 53 32.30 65.39 3.53
N GLY A 54 33.31 64.52 3.56
CA GLY A 54 34.00 64.16 4.80
C GLY A 54 33.32 63.10 5.68
N LEU A 55 32.18 62.52 5.27
CA LEU A 55 31.51 61.44 6.00
C LEU A 55 31.30 60.19 5.11
N PRO A 56 32.32 59.31 4.98
CA PRO A 56 32.19 58.09 4.17
C PRO A 56 31.15 57.13 4.75
N ASN A 57 30.50 56.32 3.90
CA ASN A 57 29.48 55.31 4.26
C ASN A 57 28.25 55.88 4.97
N SER A 58 27.81 57.06 4.54
CA SER A 58 26.61 57.72 5.06
C SER A 58 25.66 58.11 3.93
N PHE A 59 24.38 58.25 4.26
CA PHE A 59 23.35 58.75 3.37
C PHE A 59 22.26 59.49 4.12
N VAL A 60 21.48 60.28 3.38
CA VAL A 60 20.34 61.03 3.91
C VAL A 60 19.04 60.26 3.68
N ILE A 61 18.18 60.23 4.68
CA ILE A 61 16.80 59.77 4.57
C ILE A 61 15.83 60.90 4.92
N LYS A 62 14.70 60.95 4.21
CA LYS A 62 13.62 61.91 4.48
C LYS A 62 12.27 61.19 4.50
N ARG A 63 11.34 61.65 5.34
CA ARG A 63 9.95 61.18 5.31
C ARG A 63 9.01 62.28 5.70
N GLU A 64 8.01 62.52 4.85
CA GLU A 64 6.90 63.40 5.18
C GLU A 64 5.91 62.67 6.10
N VAL A 65 5.57 63.28 7.23
CA VAL A 65 4.56 62.74 8.14
C VAL A 65 3.25 63.49 7.88
N SER A 66 2.25 62.77 7.38
CA SER A 66 0.92 63.30 7.10
C SER A 66 0.18 63.62 8.41
N GLY A 67 -0.10 64.91 8.64
CA GLY A 67 -0.83 65.46 9.78
C GLY A 67 -1.03 66.99 9.64
N ILE A 68 -1.81 67.60 10.53
CA ILE A 68 -2.06 69.06 10.52
C ILE A 68 -0.73 69.77 10.86
N GLY A 69 0.00 70.19 9.82
CA GLY A 69 1.29 70.91 9.95
C GLY A 69 2.45 70.38 9.10
N GLY A 70 2.33 69.21 8.45
CA GLY A 70 3.28 68.71 7.43
C GLY A 70 4.77 68.88 7.78
N PHE A 71 5.27 68.18 8.78
CA PHE A 71 6.70 68.23 9.12
C PHE A 71 7.46 67.09 8.44
N THR A 72 8.63 67.41 7.87
CA THR A 72 9.53 66.43 7.25
C THR A 72 10.56 65.96 8.26
N ILE A 73 10.62 64.65 8.51
CA ILE A 73 11.70 64.05 9.30
C ILE A 73 12.89 63.86 8.37
N SER A 74 14.01 64.54 8.65
CA SER A 74 15.28 64.33 7.95
C SER A 74 16.30 63.71 8.89
N ALA A 75 17.05 62.71 8.41
CA ALA A 75 18.10 62.07 9.18
C ALA A 75 19.31 61.71 8.32
N ILE A 76 20.49 61.75 8.96
CA ILE A 76 21.75 61.24 8.41
C ILE A 76 21.96 59.86 9.02
N VAL A 77 22.06 58.85 8.16
CA VAL A 77 22.35 57.46 8.54
C VAL A 77 23.81 57.19 8.24
N VAL A 78 24.57 56.77 9.26
CA VAL A 78 25.96 56.37 9.12
C VAL A 78 26.07 54.87 9.38
N CYS A 79 26.71 54.16 8.44
CA CYS A 79 26.77 52.71 8.43
C CYS A 79 28.17 52.22 8.80
N HIS A 80 28.23 51.28 9.74
CA HIS A 80 29.49 50.70 10.23
C HIS A 80 29.36 49.18 10.31
N ASP A 81 30.41 48.43 9.96
CA ASP A 81 30.42 46.98 10.18
C ASP A 81 30.55 46.69 11.69
N ARG A 82 31.59 47.27 12.31
CA ARG A 82 31.83 47.30 13.76
C ARG A 82 32.36 48.67 14.16
N MET A 83 31.83 49.23 15.24
CA MET A 83 32.26 50.54 15.74
C MET A 83 33.54 50.45 16.58
N THR A 84 34.58 51.22 16.23
CA THR A 84 35.83 51.36 17.00
C THR A 84 35.94 52.72 17.71
N GLU A 85 36.83 52.85 18.70
CA GLU A 85 37.07 54.14 19.38
C GLU A 85 37.62 55.22 18.44
N THR A 86 38.46 54.85 17.48
CA THR A 86 39.01 55.75 16.46
C THR A 86 37.93 56.29 15.53
N GLU A 87 37.02 55.43 15.08
CA GLU A 87 35.89 55.85 14.24
C GLU A 87 34.90 56.71 15.03
N LEU A 88 34.72 56.43 16.32
CA LEU A 88 33.86 57.23 17.19
C LEU A 88 34.41 58.65 17.34
N ALA A 89 35.70 58.79 17.61
CA ALA A 89 36.34 60.10 17.72
C ALA A 89 36.21 60.89 16.40
N TYR A 90 36.46 60.23 15.27
CA TYR A 90 36.30 60.83 13.94
C TYR A 90 34.87 61.28 13.66
N LEU A 91 33.87 60.43 13.97
CA LEU A 91 32.45 60.71 13.73
C LEU A 91 31.96 61.90 14.57
N LEU A 92 32.37 61.98 15.84
CA LEU A 92 31.99 63.07 16.74
C LEU A 92 32.63 64.41 16.32
N ASP A 93 33.91 64.38 15.96
CA ASP A 93 34.62 65.54 15.40
C ASP A 93 33.92 66.06 14.13
N LYS A 94 33.65 65.15 13.17
CA LYS A 94 32.95 65.51 11.93
C LYS A 94 31.54 66.01 12.15
N LYS A 95 30.79 65.41 13.08
CA LYS A 95 29.45 65.91 13.44
C LYS A 95 29.54 67.36 13.91
N SER A 96 30.50 67.70 14.77
CA SER A 96 30.63 69.08 15.29
C SER A 96 30.86 70.11 14.17
N HIS A 97 31.57 69.72 13.11
CA HIS A 97 31.80 70.55 11.92
C HIS A 97 30.56 70.66 11.01
N LEU A 98 29.80 69.56 10.85
CA LEU A 98 28.63 69.49 9.97
C LEU A 98 27.32 69.94 10.64
N GLN A 99 27.33 70.18 11.95
CA GLN A 99 26.13 70.48 12.73
C GLN A 99 25.46 71.80 12.35
N GLN A 100 26.20 72.75 11.75
CA GLN A 100 25.62 74.00 11.23
C GLN A 100 24.85 73.80 9.92
N GLU A 101 25.30 72.89 9.05
CA GLU A 101 24.66 72.59 7.77
C GLU A 101 23.45 71.65 7.93
N TYR A 102 23.49 70.77 8.93
CA TYR A 102 22.47 69.74 9.19
C TYR A 102 21.84 69.88 10.59
N MET A 103 21.54 71.11 11.00
CA MET A 103 21.07 71.44 12.36
C MET A 103 19.77 70.70 12.74
N ASP A 104 18.85 70.53 11.80
CA ASP A 104 17.55 69.88 12.02
C ASP A 104 17.55 68.37 11.72
N TYR A 105 18.70 67.79 11.35
CA TYR A 105 18.79 66.38 11.00
C TYR A 105 19.04 65.52 12.24
N LYS A 106 18.29 64.42 12.36
CA LYS A 106 18.61 63.37 13.33
C LYS A 106 19.83 62.59 12.85
N TRP A 107 20.71 62.21 13.77
CA TRP A 107 21.87 61.39 13.46
C TRP A 107 21.59 59.96 13.89
N ILE A 108 21.71 59.01 12.98
CA ILE A 108 21.47 57.58 13.22
C ILE A 108 22.76 56.82 12.89
N SER A 109 23.20 56.01 13.84
CA SER A 109 24.33 55.09 13.64
C SER A 109 23.78 53.68 13.54
N VAL A 110 24.12 52.97 12.47
CA VAL A 110 23.70 51.58 12.22
C VAL A 110 24.93 50.68 12.13
N THR A 111 24.97 49.64 12.98
CA THR A 111 26.07 48.66 12.99
C THR A 111 25.60 47.26 12.58
N ALA A 112 26.45 46.51 11.86
CA ALA A 112 26.20 45.09 11.57
C ALA A 112 26.40 44.20 12.81
N MET A 113 27.51 44.39 13.55
CA MET A 113 27.92 43.51 14.66
C MET A 113 27.50 43.98 16.07
N GLY A 114 26.75 45.09 16.17
CA GLY A 114 26.34 45.67 17.44
C GLY A 114 27.37 46.61 18.07
N TYR A 115 27.00 47.19 19.22
CA TYR A 115 27.83 48.16 19.94
C TYR A 115 28.41 47.56 21.22
N ASP A 116 29.62 47.97 21.55
CA ASP A 116 30.08 47.93 22.94
C ASP A 116 29.27 48.94 23.79
N ASN A 117 28.91 48.56 25.02
CA ASN A 117 28.08 49.37 25.91
C ASN A 117 28.67 50.77 26.17
N HIS A 118 29.99 50.89 26.27
CA HIS A 118 30.68 52.16 26.47
C HIS A 118 30.58 53.06 25.22
N LEU A 119 30.78 52.48 24.03
CA LEU A 119 30.69 53.20 22.76
C LEU A 119 29.26 53.70 22.48
N ARG A 120 28.26 52.84 22.72
CA ARG A 120 26.84 53.20 22.58
C ARG A 120 26.47 54.39 23.45
N SER A 121 26.85 54.37 24.74
CA SER A 121 26.56 55.46 25.68
C SER A 121 27.19 56.79 25.24
N ARG A 122 28.41 56.76 24.67
CA ARG A 122 29.08 57.97 24.16
C ARG A 122 28.39 58.54 22.92
N LEU A 123 27.92 57.70 22.00
CA LEU A 123 27.15 58.13 20.83
C LEU A 123 25.80 58.74 21.23
N GLU A 124 25.07 58.07 22.12
CA GLU A 124 23.75 58.52 22.59
C GLU A 124 23.85 59.87 23.35
N LYS A 125 24.89 60.07 24.17
CA LYS A 125 25.19 61.36 24.82
C LYS A 125 25.43 62.50 23.83
N ASN A 126 25.87 62.18 22.61
CA ASN A 126 26.09 63.15 21.54
C ASN A 126 24.93 63.17 20.52
N ASN A 127 23.71 62.83 20.95
CA ASN A 127 22.49 62.87 20.12
C ASN A 127 22.54 61.98 18.87
N PHE A 128 23.12 60.79 18.97
CA PHE A 128 22.95 59.73 17.97
C PHE A 128 21.90 58.72 18.44
N SER A 129 21.01 58.32 17.53
CA SER A 129 20.19 57.13 17.70
C SER A 129 21.02 55.92 17.26
N CYS A 130 21.32 55.01 18.18
CA CYS A 130 22.12 53.82 17.89
C CYS A 130 21.19 52.63 17.66
N THR A 131 21.32 51.98 16.50
CA THR A 131 20.61 50.73 16.20
C THR A 131 21.50 49.74 15.48
N THR A 132 21.13 48.46 15.51
CA THR A 132 21.80 47.42 14.73
C THR A 132 21.00 47.08 13.48
N TYR A 133 21.65 46.49 12.48
CA TYR A 133 20.94 46.00 11.29
C TYR A 133 19.86 44.97 11.65
N SER A 134 20.12 44.08 12.61
CA SER A 134 19.13 43.09 13.08
C SER A 134 17.94 43.75 13.81
N GLU A 135 18.18 44.79 14.60
CA GLU A 135 17.10 45.57 15.25
C GLU A 135 16.24 46.29 14.21
N LEU A 136 16.87 46.90 13.19
CA LEU A 136 16.17 47.60 12.13
C LEU A 136 15.28 46.65 11.33
N LEU A 137 15.75 45.44 11.01
CA LEU A 137 14.94 44.42 10.34
C LEU A 137 13.70 44.01 11.15
N LEU A 138 13.79 43.93 12.49
CA LEU A 138 12.64 43.61 13.33
C LEU A 138 11.56 44.70 13.32
N THR A 139 11.89 45.94 12.92
CA THR A 139 10.88 47.01 12.81
C THR A 139 10.00 46.89 11.57
N LEU A 140 10.38 46.05 10.59
CA LEU A 140 9.64 45.90 9.33
C LEU A 140 8.26 45.27 9.53
N LEU A 141 8.13 44.28 10.41
CA LEU A 141 6.88 43.56 10.69
C LEU A 141 6.78 43.14 12.17
N PRO A 142 5.58 43.21 12.79
CA PRO A 142 5.36 42.83 14.19
C PRO A 142 5.25 41.30 14.37
N LEU A 143 6.31 40.56 14.06
CA LEU A 143 6.29 39.09 14.07
C LEU A 143 6.16 38.49 15.48
N SER A 144 6.66 39.17 16.53
CA SER A 144 6.59 38.66 17.90
C SER A 144 5.17 38.46 18.42
N GLU A 145 4.22 39.31 18.01
CA GLU A 145 2.81 39.15 18.40
C GLU A 145 2.16 37.95 17.70
N TYR A 146 2.48 37.77 16.41
CA TYR A 146 2.06 36.60 15.64
C TYR A 146 2.59 35.30 16.27
N GLU A 147 3.90 35.21 16.52
CA GLU A 147 4.53 34.02 17.07
C GLU A 147 4.01 33.68 18.47
N LYS A 148 3.77 34.69 19.32
CA LYS A 148 3.22 34.47 20.65
C LYS A 148 1.83 33.84 20.57
N LYS A 149 0.92 34.42 19.80
CA LYS A 149 -0.44 33.91 19.60
C LYS A 149 -0.43 32.47 19.07
N ARG A 150 0.38 32.20 18.04
CA ARG A 150 0.47 30.87 17.43
C ARG A 150 1.14 29.83 18.32
N CYS A 151 2.12 30.23 19.13
CA CYS A 151 2.74 29.38 20.13
C CYS A 151 1.73 29.00 21.23
N ASP A 152 0.88 29.95 21.66
CA ASP A 152 -0.20 29.69 22.61
C ASP A 152 -1.25 28.73 22.02
N ASP A 153 -1.67 28.92 20.76
CA ASP A 153 -2.56 27.99 20.05
C ASP A 153 -1.99 26.56 20.00
N CYS A 154 -0.70 26.43 19.67
CA CYS A 154 -0.04 25.13 19.61
C CYS A 154 0.04 24.47 20.98
N LYS A 155 0.28 25.26 22.04
CA LYS A 155 0.30 24.76 23.41
C LYS A 155 -1.09 24.27 23.84
N ALA A 156 -2.14 25.04 23.56
CA ALA A 156 -3.52 24.63 23.82
C ALA A 156 -3.88 23.33 23.08
N TRP A 157 -3.44 23.18 21.83
CA TRP A 157 -3.62 21.94 21.07
C TRP A 157 -2.86 20.75 21.67
N ILE A 158 -1.63 20.93 22.13
CA ILE A 158 -0.86 19.89 22.85
C ILE A 158 -1.55 19.53 24.17
N ASP A 159 -2.05 20.52 24.91
CA ASP A 159 -2.72 20.30 26.18
C ASP A 159 -4.05 19.54 26.00
N GLU A 160 -4.84 19.90 24.98
CA GLU A 160 -6.08 19.20 24.62
C GLU A 160 -5.81 17.77 24.16
N LYS A 161 -4.82 17.57 23.28
CA LYS A 161 -4.60 16.28 22.62
C LYS A 161 -3.76 15.31 23.45
N TRP A 162 -2.77 15.82 24.17
CA TRP A 162 -1.74 15.02 24.86
C TRP A 162 -1.70 15.27 26.36
N GLU A 163 -2.67 15.99 26.93
CA GLU A 163 -2.73 16.32 28.36
C GLU A 163 -1.43 17.00 28.85
N GLY A 164 -0.80 17.79 27.99
CA GLY A 164 0.47 18.48 28.26
C GLY A 164 1.73 17.58 28.23
N LYS A 165 1.62 16.31 27.80
CA LYS A 165 2.75 15.37 27.68
C LYS A 165 3.39 15.45 26.29
N ASP A 166 4.72 15.27 26.21
CA ASP A 166 5.42 15.10 24.93
C ASP A 166 5.23 13.68 24.37
N LEU A 167 4.11 13.48 23.68
CA LEU A 167 3.81 12.23 22.96
C LEU A 167 4.37 12.24 21.52
N PHE A 168 5.17 13.25 21.13
CA PHE A 168 5.73 13.32 19.79
C PHE A 168 6.84 12.30 19.59
N ILE A 169 6.60 11.36 18.68
CA ILE A 169 7.61 10.40 18.23
C ILE A 169 8.38 10.99 17.07
N ARG A 170 9.69 11.08 17.26
CA ARG A 170 10.63 11.65 16.28
C ARG A 170 10.66 10.73 15.06
N PRO A 171 10.19 11.19 13.88
CA PRO A 171 10.08 10.33 12.71
C PRO A 171 11.43 10.13 12.03
N ASN A 172 11.52 9.09 11.22
CA ASN A 172 12.65 8.86 10.33
C ASN A 172 12.30 9.37 8.93
N LEU A 173 13.33 9.77 8.18
CA LEU A 173 13.20 10.12 6.78
C LEU A 173 14.20 9.38 5.91
N GLU A 174 13.92 9.34 4.62
CA GLU A 174 14.79 8.79 3.60
C GLU A 174 14.99 9.81 2.48
N THR A 175 16.24 10.01 2.07
CA THR A 175 16.58 10.90 0.96
C THR A 175 16.22 10.27 -0.39
N ASP A 176 15.82 11.06 -1.37
CA ASP A 176 15.40 10.54 -2.68
C ASP A 176 16.52 10.00 -3.59
N THR A 177 17.76 10.46 -3.38
CA THR A 177 18.92 10.14 -4.23
C THR A 177 19.74 8.96 -3.73
N ILE A 178 20.10 8.96 -2.44
CA ILE A 178 21.00 7.95 -1.82
C ILE A 178 20.20 6.89 -1.06
N PHE A 179 18.88 7.10 -0.88
CA PHE A 179 17.99 6.24 -0.08
C PHE A 179 18.52 6.00 1.35
N GLU A 180 19.17 7.02 1.91
CA GLU A 180 19.74 6.94 3.25
C GLU A 180 18.67 7.23 4.31
N ASN A 181 18.51 6.32 5.27
CA ASN A 181 17.61 6.51 6.41
C ASN A 181 18.29 7.35 7.49
N GLN A 182 17.68 8.47 7.88
CA GLN A 182 18.18 9.37 8.92
C GLN A 182 17.03 9.86 9.83
N GLN A 183 17.36 10.35 11.02
CA GLN A 183 16.39 11.00 11.91
C GLN A 183 15.95 12.34 11.32
N ALA A 184 14.63 12.58 11.25
CA ALA A 184 14.10 13.76 10.58
C ALA A 184 14.55 15.09 11.21
N LEU A 185 14.63 15.16 12.54
CA LEU A 185 15.04 16.38 13.24
C LEU A 185 16.53 16.72 13.00
N ALA A 186 17.40 15.70 12.96
CA ALA A 186 18.82 15.89 12.69
C ALA A 186 19.06 16.40 11.26
N TYR A 187 18.33 15.85 10.29
CA TYR A 187 18.37 16.30 8.91
C TYR A 187 17.85 17.75 8.77
N PHE A 188 16.72 18.07 9.41
CA PHE A 188 16.15 19.41 9.39
C PHE A 188 17.10 20.45 10.00
N SER A 189 17.73 20.12 11.14
CA SER A 189 18.73 20.98 11.78
C SER A 189 19.93 21.23 10.85
N ARG A 190 20.43 20.19 10.16
CA ARG A 190 21.49 20.34 9.14
C ARG A 190 21.04 21.24 8.00
N TRP A 191 19.83 21.02 7.48
CA TRP A 191 19.25 21.81 6.39
C TRP A 191 19.14 23.29 6.75
N LEU A 192 18.67 23.63 7.96
CA LEU A 192 18.62 25.01 8.45
C LEU A 192 20.01 25.68 8.47
N GLY A 193 21.06 24.92 8.80
CA GLY A 193 22.43 25.43 8.87
C GLY A 193 23.15 25.60 7.53
N THR A 194 22.59 25.11 6.41
CA THR A 194 23.21 25.28 5.09
C THR A 194 22.83 26.62 4.46
N GLU A 195 23.73 27.27 3.72
CA GLU A 195 23.41 28.51 2.99
C GLU A 195 22.81 28.27 1.60
N LYS A 196 22.99 27.06 1.04
CA LYS A 196 22.61 26.75 -0.34
C LYS A 196 21.27 26.01 -0.46
N ASP A 197 20.88 25.23 0.54
CA ASP A 197 19.67 24.41 0.46
C ASP A 197 18.48 25.19 1.00
N ASN A 198 17.75 25.86 0.12
CA ASN A 198 16.69 26.79 0.49
C ASN A 198 15.30 26.17 0.53
N VAL A 199 15.12 25.02 -0.12
CA VAL A 199 13.82 24.35 -0.24
C VAL A 199 13.93 22.93 0.30
N LEU A 200 13.06 22.56 1.24
CA LEU A 200 12.89 21.19 1.73
C LEU A 200 11.46 20.73 1.51
N ILE A 201 11.29 19.69 0.70
CA ILE A 201 9.99 19.08 0.43
C ILE A 201 9.93 17.74 1.18
N VAL A 202 8.97 17.60 2.08
CA VAL A 202 8.72 16.39 2.86
C VAL A 202 7.50 15.66 2.30
N LEU A 203 7.77 14.50 1.71
CA LEU A 203 6.76 13.62 1.15
C LEU A 203 6.35 12.52 2.12
N GLY A 204 5.15 12.03 1.97
CA GLY A 204 4.66 10.87 2.71
C GLY A 204 3.17 10.66 2.47
N ASP A 205 2.70 9.44 2.69
CA ASP A 205 1.30 9.12 2.48
C ASP A 205 0.40 9.67 3.60
N LEU A 206 -0.91 9.48 3.49
CA LEU A 206 -1.85 9.90 4.53
C LEU A 206 -1.51 9.23 5.87
N GLY A 207 -1.52 10.02 6.94
CA GLY A 207 -1.34 9.52 8.30
C GLY A 207 0.11 9.29 8.73
N THR A 208 1.10 9.55 7.86
CA THR A 208 2.53 9.42 8.20
C THR A 208 3.06 10.52 9.14
N GLY A 209 2.25 11.55 9.44
CA GLY A 209 2.60 12.58 10.42
C GLY A 209 3.25 13.84 9.86
N LYS A 210 3.18 14.11 8.55
CA LYS A 210 3.74 15.33 7.90
C LYS A 210 3.32 16.64 8.59
N SER A 211 2.02 16.86 8.75
CA SER A 211 1.48 18.05 9.42
C SER A 211 1.92 18.14 10.88
N THR A 212 1.98 17.00 11.58
CA THR A 212 2.46 16.95 12.97
C THR A 212 3.94 17.32 13.05
N LEU A 213 4.77 16.85 12.12
CA LEU A 213 6.18 17.26 12.02
C LEU A 213 6.30 18.76 11.71
N ALA A 214 5.54 19.30 10.75
CA ALA A 214 5.56 20.72 10.41
C ALA A 214 5.16 21.59 11.61
N GLN A 215 4.10 21.21 12.33
CA GLN A 215 3.63 21.90 13.52
C GLN A 215 4.63 21.82 14.68
N PHE A 216 5.26 20.66 14.88
CA PHE A 216 6.31 20.49 15.90
C PHE A 216 7.53 21.37 15.61
N LEU A 217 8.03 21.36 14.37
CA LEU A 217 9.17 22.18 13.95
C LEU A 217 8.85 23.68 14.06
N PHE A 218 7.65 24.08 13.63
CA PHE A 218 7.16 25.45 13.82
C PHE A 218 7.18 25.85 15.29
N TYR A 219 6.62 25.02 16.18
CA TYR A 219 6.53 25.32 17.61
C TYR A 219 7.89 25.46 18.29
N ASP A 220 8.85 24.59 17.95
CA ASP A 220 10.22 24.64 18.47
C ASP A 220 10.96 25.90 18.01
N LEU A 221 10.84 26.25 16.72
CA LEU A 221 11.42 27.47 16.17
C LEU A 221 10.76 28.72 16.73
N ALA A 222 9.44 28.73 16.94
CA ALA A 222 8.70 29.88 17.45
C ALA A 222 9.14 30.22 18.89
N LYS A 223 9.34 29.19 19.73
CA LYS A 223 9.92 29.36 21.07
C LYS A 223 11.33 29.94 21.04
N THR A 224 12.15 29.44 20.12
CA THR A 224 13.54 29.88 19.96
C THR A 224 13.60 31.33 19.41
N PHE A 225 12.66 31.71 18.55
CA PHE A 225 12.48 33.09 18.11
C PHE A 225 12.05 34.00 19.27
N LEU A 226 11.04 33.60 20.05
CA LEU A 226 10.54 34.39 21.17
C LEU A 226 11.57 34.59 22.29
N SER A 227 12.56 33.69 22.44
CA SER A 227 13.64 33.85 23.40
C SER A 227 14.71 34.85 22.97
N ASP A 228 15.06 34.88 21.68
CA ASP A 228 15.97 35.88 21.09
C ASP A 228 15.57 36.19 19.63
N PRO A 229 14.66 37.16 19.41
CA PRO A 229 14.18 37.54 18.08
C PRO A 229 15.26 38.13 17.17
N LEU A 230 16.37 38.62 17.74
CA LEU A 230 17.45 39.23 16.98
C LEU A 230 18.29 38.17 16.28
N ARG A 231 18.55 37.04 16.96
CA ARG A 231 19.39 35.97 16.45
C ARG A 231 18.63 34.92 15.65
N HIS A 232 17.42 34.59 16.06
CA HIS A 232 16.67 33.49 15.48
C HIS A 232 15.64 33.98 14.45
N PRO A 233 15.40 33.22 13.37
CA PRO A 233 14.37 33.55 12.39
C PRO A 233 12.96 33.19 12.89
N ALA A 234 11.96 33.95 12.47
CA ALA A 234 10.56 33.67 12.76
C ALA A 234 10.02 32.57 11.82
N PRO A 235 9.42 31.48 12.33
CA PRO A 235 8.78 30.47 11.50
C PRO A 235 7.33 30.87 11.16
N ILE A 236 6.90 30.81 9.90
CA ILE A 236 5.51 31.10 9.52
C ILE A 236 4.86 29.82 8.97
N LEU A 237 3.91 29.25 9.71
CA LEU A 237 3.17 28.05 9.30
C LEU A 237 1.84 28.40 8.64
N ILE A 238 1.73 28.06 7.36
CA ILE A 238 0.58 28.32 6.49
C ILE A 238 -0.06 26.99 6.11
N PRO A 239 -1.25 26.67 6.66
CA PRO A 239 -2.04 25.52 6.23
C PRO A 239 -2.62 25.78 4.83
N LEU A 240 -2.10 25.11 3.81
CA LEU A 240 -2.55 25.30 2.42
C LEU A 240 -4.00 24.84 2.19
N LYS A 241 -4.56 24.06 3.12
CA LYS A 241 -5.97 23.68 3.17
C LYS A 241 -6.93 24.87 3.25
N GLU A 242 -6.49 25.98 3.83
CA GLU A 242 -7.30 27.19 4.05
C GLU A 242 -7.24 28.15 2.84
N VAL A 243 -6.28 27.93 1.93
CA VAL A 243 -6.13 28.69 0.68
C VAL A 243 -7.21 28.25 -0.32
N ARG A 244 -8.00 29.20 -0.83
CA ARG A 244 -9.19 28.89 -1.65
C ARG A 244 -9.09 29.38 -3.08
N LYS A 245 -8.65 30.62 -3.30
CA LYS A 245 -8.71 31.29 -4.61
C LYS A 245 -7.39 31.96 -5.00
N GLU A 246 -6.47 32.05 -4.07
CA GLU A 246 -5.19 32.72 -4.23
C GLU A 246 -4.26 31.87 -5.09
N VAL A 247 -3.76 32.46 -6.18
CA VAL A 247 -2.86 31.79 -7.15
C VAL A 247 -1.42 32.30 -7.01
N SER A 248 -1.23 33.42 -6.30
CA SER A 248 0.08 34.05 -6.08
C SER A 248 0.55 33.90 -4.64
N LEU A 249 1.86 33.84 -4.44
CA LEU A 249 2.47 33.83 -3.10
C LEU A 249 2.00 35.03 -2.26
N GLU A 250 1.92 36.22 -2.85
CA GLU A 250 1.47 37.44 -2.18
C GLU A 250 0.05 37.32 -1.62
N GLY A 251 -0.89 36.83 -2.43
CA GLY A 251 -2.27 36.64 -1.99
C GLY A 251 -2.37 35.66 -0.82
N ILE A 252 -1.62 34.55 -0.89
CA ILE A 252 -1.58 33.54 0.18
C ILE A 252 -1.07 34.14 1.49
N ILE A 253 0.02 34.90 1.44
CA ILE A 253 0.63 35.53 2.62
C ILE A 253 -0.32 36.57 3.23
N ILE A 254 -0.87 37.48 2.42
CA ILE A 254 -1.78 38.53 2.92
C ILE A 254 -3.04 37.91 3.53
N SER A 255 -3.64 36.93 2.86
CA SER A 255 -4.84 36.22 3.34
C SER A 255 -4.59 35.52 4.68
N HIS A 256 -3.44 34.84 4.83
CA HIS A 256 -3.05 34.17 6.06
C HIS A 256 -2.91 35.13 7.25
N PHE A 257 -2.16 36.24 7.09
CA PHE A 257 -2.00 37.20 8.17
C PHE A 257 -3.30 37.95 8.50
N ALA A 258 -4.13 38.25 7.49
CA ALA A 258 -5.44 38.87 7.70
C ALA A 258 -6.39 37.97 8.52
N GLN A 259 -6.41 36.65 8.26
CA GLN A 259 -7.15 35.69 9.08
C GLN A 259 -6.66 35.64 10.54
N ASN A 260 -5.37 35.94 10.76
CA ASN A 260 -4.77 36.03 12.08
C ASN A 260 -4.90 37.43 12.72
N GLN A 261 -5.62 38.36 12.09
CA GLN A 261 -5.87 39.75 12.52
C GLN A 261 -4.62 40.65 12.50
N ILE A 262 -3.68 40.37 11.60
CA ILE A 262 -2.46 41.15 11.41
C ILE A 262 -2.42 41.67 9.98
N ASN A 263 -2.25 42.98 9.81
CA ASN A 263 -2.05 43.57 8.49
C ASN A 263 -0.55 43.66 8.19
N ILE A 264 -0.14 43.24 7.00
CA ILE A 264 1.28 43.20 6.61
C ILE A 264 1.48 43.76 5.20
N ASP A 265 2.66 44.31 4.96
CA ASP A 265 3.13 44.66 3.61
C ASP A 265 3.96 43.50 3.04
N PHE A 266 3.61 43.05 1.83
CA PHE A 266 4.26 41.90 1.20
C PHE A 266 5.72 42.17 0.82
N ASN A 267 6.09 43.40 0.47
CA ASN A 267 7.47 43.73 0.12
C ASN A 267 8.38 43.65 1.36
N ARG A 268 7.91 44.15 2.51
CA ARG A 268 8.59 44.00 3.80
C ARG A 268 8.74 42.54 4.19
N PHE A 269 7.67 41.75 4.03
CA PHE A 269 7.70 40.30 4.29
C PHE A 269 8.71 39.58 3.39
N SER A 270 8.63 39.82 2.08
CA SER A 270 9.50 39.21 1.07
C SER A 270 10.97 39.56 1.31
N HIS A 271 11.28 40.79 1.73
CA HIS A 271 12.62 41.18 2.12
C HIS A 271 13.14 40.36 3.31
N LEU A 272 12.35 40.23 4.39
CA LEU A 272 12.71 39.44 5.58
C LEU A 272 12.95 37.96 5.27
N VAL A 273 12.17 37.39 4.35
CA VAL A 273 12.39 36.03 3.84
C VAL A 273 13.74 35.95 3.12
N ARG A 274 14.02 36.87 2.17
CA ARG A 274 15.25 36.85 1.36
C ARG A 274 16.53 36.98 2.19
N VAL A 275 16.50 37.74 3.28
CA VAL A 275 17.65 37.89 4.20
C VAL A 275 17.76 36.76 5.23
N GLY A 276 16.79 35.83 5.26
CA GLY A 276 16.80 34.66 6.14
C GLY A 276 16.28 34.92 7.56
N LYS A 277 15.51 35.99 7.79
CA LYS A 277 14.85 36.28 9.07
C LYS A 277 13.47 35.62 9.21
N ILE A 278 12.93 35.07 8.12
CA ILE A 278 11.68 34.30 8.12
C ILE A 278 11.91 32.94 7.46
N ILE A 279 11.37 31.88 8.07
CA ILE A 279 11.27 30.53 7.50
C ILE A 279 9.81 30.25 7.22
N ILE A 280 9.45 29.83 6.01
CA ILE A 280 8.04 29.56 5.66
C ILE A 280 7.78 28.06 5.64
N PHE A 281 6.74 27.63 6.35
CA PHE A 281 6.20 26.28 6.33
C PHE A 281 4.86 26.28 5.59
N PHE A 282 4.80 25.56 4.49
CA PHE A 282 3.58 25.29 3.74
C PHE A 282 3.14 23.84 4.03
N ASP A 283 2.02 23.68 4.73
CA ASP A 283 1.51 22.35 5.09
C ASP A 283 0.29 21.96 4.23
N GLY A 284 0.38 20.80 3.57
CA GLY A 284 -0.71 20.19 2.82
C GLY A 284 -0.83 20.67 1.38
N PHE A 285 0.26 20.67 0.60
CA PHE A 285 0.21 21.04 -0.83
C PHE A 285 -0.78 20.19 -1.62
N ASP A 286 -0.89 18.90 -1.28
CA ASP A 286 -1.88 17.98 -1.85
C ASP A 286 -3.31 18.50 -1.67
N GLU A 287 -3.66 19.06 -0.51
CA GLU A 287 -5.01 19.56 -0.24
C GLU A 287 -5.37 20.80 -1.09
N MET A 288 -4.36 21.58 -1.52
CA MET A 288 -4.53 22.68 -2.47
C MET A 288 -4.53 22.18 -3.92
N ALA A 289 -3.64 21.25 -4.24
CA ALA A 289 -3.47 20.68 -5.58
C ALA A 289 -4.70 19.88 -6.04
N ASP A 290 -5.35 19.15 -5.14
CA ASP A 290 -6.54 18.35 -5.44
C ASP A 290 -7.75 19.20 -5.90
N ARG A 291 -7.74 20.52 -5.67
CA ARG A 291 -8.85 21.44 -5.96
C ARG A 291 -8.75 22.12 -7.33
N VAL A 292 -7.60 22.03 -7.98
CA VAL A 292 -7.29 22.79 -9.20
C VAL A 292 -6.79 21.88 -10.31
N GLN A 293 -6.84 22.36 -11.55
CA GLN A 293 -6.30 21.62 -12.69
C GLN A 293 -4.77 21.51 -12.60
N TRP A 294 -4.20 20.44 -13.16
CA TRP A 294 -2.76 20.15 -13.09
C TRP A 294 -1.86 21.33 -13.53
N LYS A 295 -2.25 22.09 -14.56
CA LYS A 295 -1.52 23.29 -15.00
C LYS A 295 -1.46 24.36 -13.91
N VAL A 296 -2.56 24.55 -13.17
CA VAL A 296 -2.63 25.49 -12.05
C VAL A 296 -1.85 24.93 -10.86
N THR A 297 -1.90 23.63 -10.61
CA THR A 297 -1.07 22.95 -9.60
C THR A 297 0.42 23.24 -9.80
N GLN A 298 0.90 23.12 -11.03
CA GLN A 298 2.30 23.41 -11.39
C GLN A 298 2.65 24.90 -11.20
N SER A 299 1.74 25.80 -11.59
CA SER A 299 1.92 27.24 -11.36
C SER A 299 2.01 27.57 -9.87
N ASN A 300 1.09 27.02 -9.06
CA ASN A 300 1.06 27.24 -7.61
C ASN A 300 2.31 26.67 -6.95
N PHE A 301 2.77 25.49 -7.38
CA PHE A 301 4.01 24.90 -6.89
C PHE A 301 5.19 25.85 -7.07
N ASN A 302 5.38 26.36 -8.29
CA ASN A 302 6.45 27.30 -8.60
C ASN A 302 6.36 28.62 -7.83
N GLU A 303 5.13 29.14 -7.63
CA GLU A 303 4.89 30.34 -6.82
C GLU A 303 5.28 30.14 -5.35
N LEU A 304 4.95 29.01 -4.73
CA LEU A 304 5.34 28.70 -3.35
C LEU A 304 6.86 28.59 -3.22
N LEU A 305 7.51 27.93 -4.18
CA LEU A 305 8.96 27.77 -4.16
C LEU A 305 9.72 29.07 -4.46
N ARG A 306 9.06 30.13 -4.91
CA ARG A 306 9.68 31.45 -5.12
C ARG A 306 10.14 32.08 -3.81
N ALA A 307 9.54 31.71 -2.68
CA ALA A 307 9.98 32.15 -1.36
C ALA A 307 11.39 31.64 -0.99
N GLY A 308 11.88 30.57 -1.62
CA GLY A 308 13.21 29.99 -1.37
C GLY A 308 14.37 30.69 -2.09
N GLN A 309 14.22 31.97 -2.46
CA GLN A 309 15.27 32.75 -3.11
C GLN A 309 16.16 33.46 -2.07
N GLY A 310 17.43 33.70 -2.42
CA GLY A 310 18.40 34.32 -1.49
C GLY A 310 18.75 33.39 -0.33
N ARG A 311 18.55 33.86 0.91
CA ARG A 311 18.67 33.06 2.15
C ARG A 311 17.32 32.57 2.68
N GLY A 312 16.24 32.73 1.92
CA GLY A 312 14.90 32.29 2.31
C GLY A 312 14.81 30.77 2.38
N LYS A 313 14.20 30.27 3.47
CA LYS A 313 14.00 28.84 3.72
C LYS A 313 12.52 28.48 3.59
N VAL A 314 12.24 27.47 2.79
CA VAL A 314 10.88 26.96 2.53
C VAL A 314 10.80 25.49 2.88
N PHE A 315 9.85 25.15 3.75
CA PHE A 315 9.47 23.79 4.08
C PHE A 315 8.09 23.51 3.48
N LEU A 316 7.94 22.44 2.69
CA LEU A 316 6.69 22.08 2.03
C LEU A 316 6.33 20.63 2.33
N THR A 317 5.11 20.35 2.78
CA THR A 317 4.61 18.97 2.90
C THR A 317 3.69 18.60 1.73
N CYS A 318 3.79 17.36 1.25
CA CYS A 318 2.91 16.84 0.19
C CYS A 318 2.78 15.31 0.23
N ARG A 319 1.80 14.75 -0.48
CA ARG A 319 1.68 13.31 -0.72
C ARG A 319 2.69 12.83 -1.76
N THR A 320 3.15 11.60 -1.56
CA THR A 320 4.18 10.95 -2.40
C THR A 320 3.83 10.90 -3.87
N HIS A 321 2.55 10.64 -4.20
CA HIS A 321 2.10 10.41 -5.59
C HIS A 321 2.22 11.63 -6.50
N TYR A 322 2.24 12.85 -5.96
CA TYR A 322 2.46 14.06 -6.76
C TYR A 322 3.87 14.16 -7.37
N PHE A 323 4.82 13.38 -6.82
CA PHE A 323 6.24 13.42 -7.20
C PHE A 323 6.74 12.08 -7.77
N LYS A 324 6.08 10.96 -7.48
CA LYS A 324 6.45 9.62 -7.97
C LYS A 324 5.22 8.79 -8.30
N ASP A 325 5.19 8.22 -9.50
CA ASP A 325 4.30 7.13 -9.86
C ASP A 325 4.72 5.85 -9.11
N ARG A 326 3.75 5.10 -8.57
CA ARG A 326 3.98 3.96 -7.66
C ARG A 326 3.69 2.62 -8.34
N ARG A 327 4.08 2.45 -9.60
CA ARG A 327 3.99 1.16 -10.29
C ARG A 327 5.01 0.10 -9.87
N GLU A 328 5.86 0.36 -8.86
CA GLU A 328 6.89 -0.60 -8.46
C GLU A 328 7.03 -0.78 -6.93
N GLN A 329 5.91 -0.94 -6.22
CA GLN A 329 5.93 -1.46 -4.83
C GLN A 329 5.11 -2.75 -4.63
N VAL A 330 4.85 -3.51 -5.71
CA VAL A 330 4.25 -4.85 -5.62
C VAL A 330 5.24 -5.99 -5.96
N SER A 331 6.50 -5.71 -6.29
CA SER A 331 7.52 -6.76 -6.49
C SER A 331 8.53 -6.82 -5.34
N LEU A 332 8.11 -7.32 -4.18
CA LEU A 332 9.03 -7.85 -3.17
C LEU A 332 8.69 -9.30 -2.81
N ILE A 333 8.72 -10.17 -3.83
CA ILE A 333 9.20 -11.54 -3.68
C ILE A 333 10.56 -11.58 -4.40
N ILE A 334 11.62 -11.77 -3.61
CA ILE A 334 13.02 -12.02 -4.00
C ILE A 334 13.84 -10.80 -4.44
N GLY A 335 14.49 -10.18 -3.45
CA GLY A 335 15.92 -9.86 -3.49
C GLY A 335 16.47 -9.08 -4.69
N LYS A 336 16.11 -7.79 -4.78
CA LYS A 336 16.94 -6.63 -5.20
C LYS A 336 15.99 -5.43 -5.23
N GLY A 337 16.36 -4.34 -4.56
CA GLY A 337 15.54 -3.13 -4.43
C GLY A 337 15.07 -2.56 -5.78
N PRO A 338 14.07 -1.66 -5.77
CA PRO A 338 13.45 -1.15 -6.98
C PRO A 338 14.51 -0.57 -7.93
N ARG A 339 14.51 -1.06 -9.16
CA ARG A 339 15.40 -0.56 -10.21
C ARG A 339 14.83 0.77 -10.67
N LEU A 340 15.63 1.84 -10.57
CA LEU A 340 15.29 3.13 -11.17
C LEU A 340 14.99 2.96 -12.67
N SER A 341 13.72 3.01 -13.08
CA SER A 341 13.32 3.60 -14.37
C SER A 341 11.80 3.80 -14.54
N SER A 342 11.46 5.00 -15.04
CA SER A 342 10.43 5.32 -16.05
C SER A 342 9.18 6.15 -15.73
N THR A 343 9.02 6.80 -14.56
CA THR A 343 7.85 7.71 -14.35
C THR A 343 8.14 8.85 -13.34
N GLU A 344 8.98 9.82 -13.75
CA GLU A 344 9.16 11.08 -13.01
C GLU A 344 8.06 12.09 -13.38
N THR A 345 7.32 12.62 -12.40
CA THR A 345 6.33 13.68 -12.64
C THR A 345 6.98 15.00 -13.05
N VAL A 346 6.18 15.91 -13.64
CA VAL A 346 6.65 17.26 -14.00
C VAL A 346 7.19 18.01 -12.77
N LEU A 347 6.51 17.89 -11.62
CA LEU A 347 6.94 18.54 -10.37
C LEU A 347 8.30 18.03 -9.90
N TYR A 348 8.56 16.72 -10.03
CA TYR A 348 9.85 16.14 -9.67
C TYR A 348 10.97 16.62 -10.59
N LYS A 349 10.70 16.73 -11.89
CA LYS A 349 11.66 17.26 -12.88
C LYS A 349 11.99 18.73 -12.62
N GLU A 350 10.99 19.55 -12.35
CA GLU A 350 11.18 20.97 -11.99
C GLU A 350 12.00 21.12 -10.71
N LEU A 351 11.73 20.28 -9.71
CA LEU A 351 12.49 20.28 -8.46
C LEU A 351 13.96 19.93 -8.69
N LYS A 352 14.25 18.88 -9.47
CA LYS A 352 15.63 18.47 -9.80
C LYS A 352 16.42 19.53 -10.57
N GLN A 353 15.75 20.35 -11.36
CA GLN A 353 16.38 21.46 -12.07
C GLN A 353 16.73 22.62 -11.15
N LYS A 354 16.10 22.70 -9.97
CA LYS A 354 16.32 23.78 -9.00
C LYS A 354 17.49 23.46 -8.08
N THR A 355 18.52 24.30 -8.14
CA THR A 355 19.65 24.23 -7.20
C THR A 355 19.20 24.59 -5.79
N GLY A 356 19.62 23.82 -4.79
CA GLY A 356 19.29 24.09 -3.38
C GLY A 356 17.90 23.59 -2.96
N ALA A 357 17.32 22.64 -3.69
CA ALA A 357 16.10 21.96 -3.30
C ALA A 357 16.39 20.50 -2.88
N ALA A 358 15.83 20.09 -1.74
CA ALA A 358 15.93 18.75 -1.21
C ALA A 358 14.56 18.08 -1.12
N LEU A 359 14.50 16.80 -1.48
CA LEU A 359 13.31 15.96 -1.38
C LEU A 359 13.57 14.81 -0.42
N VAL A 360 12.68 14.65 0.56
CA VAL A 360 12.78 13.58 1.57
C VAL A 360 11.44 12.89 1.77
N TYR A 361 11.49 11.59 2.08
CA TYR A 361 10.32 10.77 2.35
C TYR A 361 10.23 10.48 3.84
N LEU A 362 9.12 10.89 4.45
CA LEU A 362 8.79 10.54 5.82
C LEU A 362 8.42 9.05 5.87
N LYS A 363 9.21 8.27 6.63
CA LYS A 363 8.98 6.85 6.79
C LYS A 363 7.84 6.58 7.77
N GLU A 364 7.16 5.47 7.55
CA GLU A 364 6.25 4.89 8.54
C GLU A 364 7.04 4.51 9.81
N PHE A 365 6.37 4.50 10.97
CA PHE A 365 7.01 4.18 12.24
C PHE A 365 7.53 2.76 12.23
N ASN A 366 8.76 2.53 12.70
CA ASN A 366 9.25 1.18 12.94
C ASN A 366 8.70 0.62 14.28
N LYS A 367 9.00 -0.65 14.57
CA LYS A 367 8.53 -1.32 15.79
C LYS A 367 8.99 -0.61 17.07
N ASP A 368 10.17 -0.01 17.07
CA ASP A 368 10.72 0.71 18.22
C ASP A 368 9.99 2.04 18.45
N GLN A 369 9.66 2.77 17.39
CA GLN A 369 8.85 4.00 17.42
C GLN A 369 7.42 3.71 17.89
N ILE A 370 6.82 2.59 17.48
CA ILE A 370 5.51 2.14 17.98
C ILE A 370 5.60 1.84 19.48
N LYS A 371 6.63 1.11 19.92
CA LYS A 371 6.85 0.82 21.35
C LYS A 371 7.09 2.09 22.17
N ASP A 372 7.86 3.04 21.65
CA ASP A 372 8.10 4.33 22.32
C ASP A 372 6.80 5.12 22.47
N TYR A 373 5.94 5.15 21.43
CA TYR A 373 4.61 5.74 21.53
C TYR A 373 3.79 5.10 22.64
N LEU A 374 3.66 3.77 22.63
CA LEU A 374 2.92 3.04 23.66
C LEU A 374 3.47 3.30 25.07
N ARG A 375 4.79 3.35 25.22
CA ARG A 375 5.46 3.60 26.50
C ARG A 375 5.14 4.99 27.04
N ARG A 376 4.96 5.99 26.17
CA ARG A 376 4.58 7.36 26.57
C ARG A 376 3.09 7.50 26.88
N VAL A 377 2.22 6.84 26.11
CA VAL A 377 0.76 6.95 26.28
C VAL A 377 0.23 6.06 27.40
N ARG A 378 0.68 4.80 27.48
CA ARG A 378 0.25 3.80 28.47
C ARG A 378 1.46 3.10 29.11
N PRO A 379 2.27 3.80 29.94
CA PRO A 379 3.54 3.30 30.48
C PRO A 379 3.41 1.98 31.25
N GLU A 380 2.27 1.73 31.90
CA GLU A 380 2.04 0.51 32.68
C GLU A 380 1.65 -0.71 31.82
N ALA A 381 1.04 -0.50 30.66
CA ALA A 381 0.48 -1.56 29.81
C ALA A 381 1.21 -1.77 28.48
N TYR A 382 2.22 -0.95 28.15
CA TYR A 382 2.80 -0.86 26.81
C TYR A 382 3.33 -2.19 26.24
N GLU A 383 3.94 -3.06 27.05
CA GLU A 383 4.42 -4.37 26.56
C GLU A 383 3.28 -5.33 26.23
N SER A 384 2.23 -5.32 27.07
CA SER A 384 1.02 -6.12 26.86
C SER A 384 0.31 -5.61 25.60
N ASP A 385 0.16 -4.30 25.47
CA ASP A 385 -0.48 -3.64 24.34
C ASP A 385 0.27 -3.86 23.02
N PHE A 386 1.60 -3.79 23.04
CA PHE A 386 2.40 -4.13 21.86
C PHE A 386 2.19 -5.58 21.42
N LYS A 387 2.21 -6.55 22.36
CA LYS A 387 1.91 -7.96 22.07
C LYS A 387 0.48 -8.15 21.54
N LYS A 388 -0.50 -7.39 22.05
CA LYS A 388 -1.88 -7.42 21.53
C LYS A 388 -1.93 -6.94 20.08
N ILE A 389 -1.28 -5.82 19.77
CA ILE A 389 -1.22 -5.28 18.39
C ILE A 389 -0.61 -6.29 17.42
N GLN A 390 0.43 -7.02 17.84
CA GLN A 390 1.05 -8.06 17.01
C GLN A 390 0.18 -9.31 16.81
N ARG A 391 -0.70 -9.62 17.79
CA ARG A 391 -1.60 -10.78 17.71
C ARG A 391 -2.86 -10.52 16.91
N ILE A 392 -3.32 -9.27 16.85
CA ILE A 392 -4.53 -8.90 16.11
C ILE A 392 -4.17 -8.75 14.63
N HIS A 393 -4.83 -9.54 13.78
CA HIS A 393 -4.59 -9.57 12.33
C HIS A 393 -4.60 -8.17 11.70
N ASN A 394 -3.57 -7.89 10.89
CA ASN A 394 -3.28 -6.61 10.21
C ASN A 394 -3.14 -5.38 11.12
N LEU A 395 -3.22 -5.50 12.44
CA LEU A 395 -3.15 -4.33 13.32
C LEU A 395 -1.72 -3.81 13.46
N GLU A 396 -0.72 -4.70 13.44
CA GLU A 396 0.69 -4.31 13.37
C GLU A 396 0.98 -3.50 12.11
N GLU A 397 0.54 -3.97 10.93
CA GLU A 397 0.72 -3.26 9.65
C GLU A 397 0.11 -1.85 9.69
N LEU A 398 -1.08 -1.69 10.27
CA LEU A 398 -1.71 -0.38 10.43
C LEU A 398 -1.00 0.50 11.46
N ALA A 399 -0.49 -0.08 12.54
CA ALA A 399 0.19 0.64 13.63
C ALA A 399 1.48 1.33 13.18
N HIS A 400 2.05 0.96 12.03
CA HIS A 400 3.15 1.70 11.40
C HIS A 400 2.76 3.14 11.00
N ARG A 401 1.47 3.47 10.88
CA ARG A 401 1.00 4.83 10.60
C ARG A 401 0.62 5.56 11.89
N PRO A 402 1.26 6.69 12.23
CA PRO A 402 0.99 7.44 13.47
C PRO A 402 -0.49 7.73 13.75
N LEU A 403 -1.25 8.14 12.72
CA LEU A 403 -2.68 8.42 12.88
C LEU A 403 -3.47 7.16 13.27
N LEU A 404 -3.13 6.01 12.69
CA LEU A 404 -3.79 4.74 12.96
C LEU A 404 -3.37 4.20 14.32
N LEU A 405 -2.09 4.32 14.66
CA LEU A 405 -1.56 3.94 15.95
C LEU A 405 -2.26 4.69 17.08
N ASP A 406 -2.42 6.01 16.96
CA ASP A 406 -3.13 6.83 17.95
C ASP A 406 -4.56 6.30 18.19
N LEU A 407 -5.29 6.00 17.11
CA LEU A 407 -6.65 5.46 17.19
C LEU A 407 -6.70 4.05 17.78
N ILE A 408 -5.75 3.19 17.41
CA ILE A 408 -5.60 1.86 17.99
C ILE A 408 -5.41 1.99 19.50
N VAL A 409 -4.45 2.80 19.93
CA VAL A 409 -4.09 2.99 21.34
C VAL A 409 -5.26 3.54 22.15
N ASN A 410 -5.98 4.54 21.62
CA ASN A 410 -7.15 5.10 22.29
C ASN A 410 -8.33 4.10 22.38
N SER A 411 -8.33 3.06 21.55
CA SER A 411 -9.32 1.98 21.57
C SER A 411 -8.90 0.77 22.43
N LEU A 412 -7.62 0.64 22.79
CA LEU A 412 -7.09 -0.47 23.60
C LEU A 412 -7.75 -0.62 25.00
N PRO A 413 -8.08 0.47 25.74
CA PRO A 413 -8.78 0.33 27.03
C PRO A 413 -10.19 -0.27 26.89
N GLN A 414 -10.86 -0.06 25.76
CA GLN A 414 -12.17 -0.66 25.47
C GLN A 414 -12.02 -2.14 25.09
N LEU A 415 -10.92 -2.50 24.42
CA LEU A 415 -10.50 -3.88 24.15
C LEU A 415 -10.23 -4.68 25.44
N GLU A 416 -9.76 -4.03 26.51
CA GLU A 416 -9.46 -4.68 27.80
C GLU A 416 -10.68 -5.07 28.62
N LYS A 417 -11.82 -4.40 28.43
CA LYS A 417 -13.06 -4.65 29.20
C LYS A 417 -13.92 -5.80 28.64
N HIS A 418 -13.38 -6.62 27.73
CA HIS A 418 -14.14 -7.64 26.99
C HIS A 418 -15.42 -7.11 26.33
N GLN A 419 -15.45 -5.81 26.00
CA GLN A 419 -16.45 -5.30 25.06
C GLN A 419 -16.04 -5.75 23.65
N ASP A 420 -17.03 -6.07 22.82
CA ASP A 420 -16.89 -6.51 21.43
C ASP A 420 -16.06 -5.51 20.61
N VAL A 421 -14.73 -5.53 20.74
CA VAL A 421 -13.83 -4.74 19.91
C VAL A 421 -12.90 -5.75 19.26
N ASN A 422 -13.07 -5.92 17.96
CA ASN A 422 -12.25 -6.76 17.11
C ASN A 422 -11.71 -5.90 15.95
N ALA A 423 -10.86 -6.47 15.09
CA ALA A 423 -10.29 -5.71 13.98
C ALA A 423 -11.38 -5.03 13.13
N ALA A 424 -12.50 -5.70 12.85
CA ALA A 424 -13.61 -5.09 12.09
C ALA A 424 -14.20 -3.85 12.79
N ASN A 425 -14.31 -3.86 14.12
CA ASN A 425 -14.81 -2.71 14.87
C ASN A 425 -13.81 -1.55 14.88
N LEU A 426 -12.49 -1.82 14.93
CA LEU A 426 -11.47 -0.78 14.77
C LEU A 426 -11.50 -0.15 13.38
N TYR A 427 -11.68 -0.96 12.32
CA TYR A 427 -11.86 -0.44 10.96
C TYR A 427 -13.17 0.35 10.82
N ALA A 428 -14.24 -0.06 11.50
CA ALA A 428 -15.51 0.67 11.53
C ALA A 428 -15.37 2.03 12.26
N ILE A 429 -14.74 2.06 13.44
CA ILE A 429 -14.44 3.28 14.19
C ILE A 429 -13.56 4.20 13.34
N PHE A 430 -12.50 3.66 12.72
CA PHE A 430 -11.64 4.42 11.81
C PHE A 430 -12.42 5.07 10.69
N THR A 431 -13.27 4.29 10.02
CA THR A 431 -14.10 4.77 8.91
C THR A 431 -15.02 5.89 9.36
N ASN A 432 -15.67 5.76 10.51
CA ASN A 432 -16.59 6.77 11.01
C ASN A 432 -15.87 8.05 11.46
N LEU A 433 -14.82 7.94 12.28
CA LEU A 433 -14.02 9.09 12.73
C LEU A 433 -13.44 9.88 11.56
N TRP A 434 -13.02 9.18 10.51
CA TRP A 434 -12.51 9.83 9.32
C TRP A 434 -13.63 10.57 8.57
N ILE A 435 -14.81 9.97 8.41
CA ILE A 435 -15.98 10.66 7.81
C ILE A 435 -16.33 11.91 8.62
N ASP A 436 -16.32 11.82 9.94
CA ASP A 436 -16.64 12.93 10.84
C ASP A 436 -15.59 14.05 10.78
N ARG A 437 -14.31 13.71 10.74
CA ARG A 437 -13.21 14.68 10.61
C ARG A 437 -13.27 15.45 9.30
N GLU A 438 -13.60 14.78 8.20
CA GLU A 438 -13.75 15.43 6.89
C GLU A 438 -14.95 16.38 6.84
N ARG A 439 -16.04 16.04 7.56
CA ARG A 439 -17.18 16.95 7.75
C ARG A 439 -16.76 18.25 8.46
N GLN A 440 -15.87 18.16 9.46
CA GLN A 440 -15.35 19.31 10.21
C GLN A 440 -14.39 20.19 9.39
N LYS A 441 -13.71 19.64 8.37
CA LYS A 441 -12.84 20.42 7.45
C LYS A 441 -13.60 21.32 6.46
N GLY A 442 -14.93 21.35 6.51
CA GLY A 442 -15.76 22.18 5.62
C GLY A 442 -16.00 21.58 4.22
N HIS A 443 -15.53 20.35 3.97
CA HIS A 443 -15.79 19.60 2.74
C HIS A 443 -17.21 19.00 2.70
N GLY A 444 -17.81 18.70 3.86
CA GLY A 444 -19.08 17.97 3.98
C GLY A 444 -20.37 18.78 3.81
N LYS A 445 -20.41 19.80 2.94
CA LYS A 445 -21.68 20.51 2.65
C LYS A 445 -22.54 19.83 1.57
N VAL A 446 -21.97 18.93 0.76
CA VAL A 446 -22.68 18.35 -0.42
C VAL A 446 -23.07 16.87 -0.22
N ILE A 447 -22.24 16.04 0.44
CA ILE A 447 -22.52 14.60 0.65
C ILE A 447 -22.73 14.27 2.14
N ASP A 448 -23.83 13.59 2.48
CA ASP A 448 -24.04 12.99 3.81
C ASP A 448 -23.22 11.69 3.99
N SER A 449 -22.81 11.39 5.23
CA SER A 449 -22.01 10.22 5.62
C SER A 449 -22.57 8.90 5.09
N LYS A 450 -23.89 8.76 5.05
CA LYS A 450 -24.57 7.56 4.52
C LYS A 450 -24.37 7.39 3.02
N LEU A 451 -24.50 8.48 2.27
CA LEU A 451 -24.31 8.48 0.82
C LEU A 451 -22.86 8.15 0.48
N LYS A 452 -21.90 8.73 1.20
CA LYS A 452 -20.47 8.45 1.02
C LYS A 452 -20.13 6.96 1.21
N LEU A 453 -20.64 6.35 2.29
CA LEU A 453 -20.48 4.91 2.51
C LEU A 453 -21.14 4.07 1.43
N ALA A 454 -22.34 4.46 0.97
CA ALA A 454 -23.05 3.74 -0.10
C ALA A 454 -22.25 3.76 -1.41
N ILE A 455 -21.66 4.91 -1.77
CA ILE A 455 -20.79 5.04 -2.94
C ILE A 455 -19.55 4.15 -2.78
N LEU A 456 -18.86 4.19 -1.63
CA LEU A 456 -17.68 3.34 -1.39
C LEU A 456 -18.02 1.83 -1.43
N PHE A 457 -19.16 1.41 -0.87
CA PHE A 457 -19.60 0.02 -0.95
C PHE A 457 -19.93 -0.41 -2.38
N GLN A 458 -20.52 0.48 -3.19
CA GLN A 458 -20.79 0.16 -4.60
C GLN A 458 -19.51 0.15 -5.43
N LEU A 459 -18.61 1.10 -5.20
CA LEU A 459 -17.32 1.16 -5.88
C LEU A 459 -16.50 -0.10 -5.60
N THR A 460 -16.40 -0.48 -4.33
CA THR A 460 -15.71 -1.71 -3.89
C THR A 460 -16.28 -2.95 -4.58
N TRP A 461 -17.61 -3.03 -4.67
CA TRP A 461 -18.29 -4.15 -5.31
C TRP A 461 -18.03 -4.21 -6.81
N GLN A 462 -18.06 -3.07 -7.49
CA GLN A 462 -17.76 -3.01 -8.92
C GLN A 462 -16.30 -3.39 -9.20
N MET A 463 -15.36 -2.83 -8.45
CA MET A 463 -13.93 -3.16 -8.57
C MET A 463 -13.68 -4.66 -8.33
N TRP A 464 -14.34 -5.26 -7.33
CA TRP A 464 -14.27 -6.69 -7.07
C TRP A 464 -14.80 -7.53 -8.24
N HIS A 465 -15.94 -7.14 -8.82
CA HIS A 465 -16.58 -7.88 -9.92
C HIS A 465 -15.82 -7.75 -11.24
N GLU A 466 -15.23 -6.58 -11.52
CA GLU A 466 -14.40 -6.34 -12.70
C GLU A 466 -12.96 -6.85 -12.55
N GLU A 467 -12.62 -7.46 -11.40
CA GLU A 467 -11.27 -7.91 -11.05
C GLU A 467 -10.21 -6.81 -11.12
N LYS A 468 -10.62 -5.58 -10.84
CA LYS A 468 -9.76 -4.40 -10.83
C LYS A 468 -9.35 -4.03 -9.41
N GLU A 469 -8.07 -3.73 -9.24
CA GLU A 469 -7.56 -3.11 -8.00
C GLU A 469 -7.66 -1.58 -8.04
N GLU A 470 -7.88 -1.00 -9.24
CA GLU A 470 -7.87 0.43 -9.48
C GLU A 470 -8.96 0.84 -10.51
N ILE A 471 -9.45 2.08 -10.45
CA ILE A 471 -10.45 2.65 -11.37
C ILE A 471 -9.93 3.96 -11.97
N HIS A 472 -9.91 4.09 -13.30
CA HIS A 472 -9.50 5.34 -13.95
C HIS A 472 -10.51 6.47 -13.70
N TYR A 473 -10.07 7.73 -13.64
CA TYR A 473 -10.93 8.88 -13.32
C TYR A 473 -12.14 9.03 -14.25
N THR A 474 -11.99 8.66 -15.53
CA THR A 474 -13.10 8.67 -16.50
C THR A 474 -14.16 7.65 -16.13
N ASP A 475 -13.73 6.47 -15.68
CA ASP A 475 -14.60 5.37 -15.32
C ASP A 475 -15.26 5.65 -13.96
N LEU A 476 -14.55 6.36 -13.06
CA LEU A 476 -15.10 6.85 -11.79
C LEU A 476 -16.25 7.84 -12.02
N VAL A 477 -16.12 8.75 -13.00
CA VAL A 477 -17.23 9.66 -13.38
C VAL A 477 -18.41 8.87 -13.96
N GLN A 478 -18.16 7.88 -14.82
CA GLN A 478 -19.21 7.04 -15.36
C GLN A 478 -19.91 6.22 -14.27
N PHE A 479 -19.14 5.67 -13.33
CA PHE A 479 -19.63 4.97 -12.15
C PHE A 479 -20.56 5.86 -11.32
N LEU A 480 -20.17 7.09 -11.02
CA LEU A 480 -21.00 8.02 -10.24
C LEU A 480 -22.33 8.33 -10.95
N LYS A 481 -22.31 8.50 -12.27
CA LYS A 481 -23.54 8.69 -13.07
C LYS A 481 -24.45 7.46 -13.04
N GLN A 482 -23.87 6.26 -13.11
CA GLN A 482 -24.65 5.01 -13.01
C GLN A 482 -25.23 4.84 -11.60
N PHE A 483 -24.44 5.16 -10.56
CA PHE A 483 -24.89 5.13 -9.18
C PHE A 483 -26.04 6.11 -8.93
N GLU A 484 -25.93 7.35 -9.42
CA GLU A 484 -27.00 8.34 -9.38
C GLU A 484 -28.28 7.82 -10.04
N GLY A 485 -28.18 7.20 -11.22
CA GLY A 485 -29.32 6.62 -11.92
C GLY A 485 -30.04 5.51 -11.15
N SER A 486 -29.39 4.91 -10.15
CA SER A 486 -29.98 3.93 -9.23
C SER A 486 -30.63 4.56 -7.99
N GLN A 487 -30.44 5.86 -7.77
CA GLN A 487 -31.03 6.63 -6.67
C GLN A 487 -32.35 7.28 -7.10
N THR A 488 -33.17 7.64 -6.12
CA THR A 488 -34.44 8.36 -6.34
C THR A 488 -34.27 9.84 -6.67
N ILE A 489 -33.09 10.42 -6.43
CA ILE A 489 -32.80 11.85 -6.61
C ILE A 489 -31.70 12.01 -7.67
N LYS A 490 -31.98 12.80 -8.71
CA LYS A 490 -30.97 13.23 -9.68
C LYS A 490 -30.13 14.38 -9.14
N TRP A 491 -28.83 14.32 -9.37
CA TRP A 491 -27.84 15.33 -9.05
C TRP A 491 -27.69 16.31 -10.22
N SER A 492 -27.48 17.58 -9.94
CA SER A 492 -27.06 18.53 -10.98
C SER A 492 -25.61 18.26 -11.38
N SER A 493 -25.18 18.76 -12.54
CA SER A 493 -23.79 18.66 -13.01
C SER A 493 -22.80 19.21 -11.99
N ASP A 494 -23.13 20.31 -11.34
CA ASP A 494 -22.27 20.98 -10.37
C ASP A 494 -22.10 20.12 -9.10
N VAL A 495 -23.18 19.43 -8.68
CA VAL A 495 -23.15 18.50 -7.55
C VAL A 495 -22.35 17.25 -7.88
N LEU A 496 -22.46 16.71 -9.11
CA LEU A 496 -21.62 15.59 -9.56
C LEU A 496 -20.13 15.94 -9.55
N ASP A 497 -19.77 17.14 -10.02
CA ASP A 497 -18.39 17.62 -10.02
C ASP A 497 -17.87 17.83 -8.59
N ASP A 498 -18.73 18.29 -7.68
CA ASP A 498 -18.39 18.42 -6.27
C ASP A 498 -18.27 17.07 -5.57
N ILE A 499 -19.12 16.10 -5.90
CA ILE A 499 -19.02 14.71 -5.41
C ILE A 499 -17.73 14.08 -5.91
N PHE A 500 -17.43 14.25 -7.19
CA PHE A 500 -16.21 13.77 -7.79
C PHE A 500 -15.01 14.40 -7.08
N ARG A 501 -14.96 15.75 -6.95
CA ARG A 501 -13.90 16.44 -6.21
C ARG A 501 -13.77 15.93 -4.77
N GLU A 502 -14.87 15.73 -4.05
CA GLU A 502 -14.85 15.21 -2.69
C GLU A 502 -14.32 13.76 -2.63
N MET A 503 -14.69 12.91 -3.60
CA MET A 503 -14.14 11.56 -3.69
C MET A 503 -12.64 11.54 -3.98
N MET A 504 -12.15 12.53 -4.75
CA MET A 504 -10.75 12.67 -5.13
C MET A 504 -9.88 13.21 -3.99
N THR A 505 -10.39 14.19 -3.24
CA THR A 505 -9.67 14.86 -2.15
C THR A 505 -9.77 14.08 -0.83
N ALA A 506 -10.89 13.38 -0.65
CA ALA A 506 -11.33 12.86 0.63
C ALA A 506 -12.12 11.57 0.43
N SER A 507 -11.46 10.50 -0.01
CA SER A 507 -11.94 9.12 0.12
C SER A 507 -10.77 8.23 0.46
N PHE A 508 -11.03 7.01 0.91
CA PHE A 508 -10.04 5.94 1.11
C PHE A 508 -9.27 5.57 -0.16
N LEU A 509 -9.25 6.42 -1.18
CA LEU A 509 -8.70 6.23 -2.50
C LEU A 509 -7.43 7.08 -2.63
N LYS A 510 -6.37 6.49 -3.16
CA LYS A 510 -5.17 7.15 -3.66
C LYS A 510 -5.26 7.24 -5.17
N ARG A 511 -4.72 8.32 -5.74
CA ARG A 511 -4.63 8.54 -7.18
C ARG A 511 -3.19 8.30 -7.67
N ASP A 512 -3.01 7.68 -8.82
CA ASP A 512 -1.74 7.63 -9.55
C ASP A 512 -1.65 8.71 -10.65
N ASP A 513 -0.49 8.83 -11.30
CA ASP A 513 -0.25 9.84 -12.35
C ASP A 513 -1.06 9.59 -13.63
N ASP A 514 -1.39 8.32 -13.88
CA ASP A 514 -2.23 7.92 -15.01
C ASP A 514 -3.73 8.15 -14.73
N GLY A 515 -4.09 8.66 -13.55
CA GLY A 515 -5.46 8.98 -13.19
C GLY A 515 -6.28 7.81 -12.65
N ASN A 516 -5.65 6.71 -12.23
CA ASN A 516 -6.26 5.57 -11.57
C ASN A 516 -6.40 5.79 -10.07
N PHE A 517 -7.53 5.36 -9.52
CA PHE A 517 -7.87 5.38 -8.10
C PHE A 517 -7.84 3.98 -7.52
N ALA A 518 -7.09 3.78 -6.45
CA ALA A 518 -7.04 2.53 -5.72
C ALA A 518 -7.28 2.77 -4.24
N PHE A 519 -7.71 1.78 -3.46
CA PHE A 519 -7.81 1.96 -2.01
C PHE A 519 -6.42 2.22 -1.38
N MET A 520 -6.37 3.04 -0.34
CA MET A 520 -5.15 3.39 0.41
C MET A 520 -4.43 2.15 0.94
N HIS A 521 -5.20 1.12 1.32
CA HIS A 521 -4.72 -0.21 1.65
C HIS A 521 -5.74 -1.25 1.18
N ARG A 522 -5.29 -2.41 0.70
CA ARG A 522 -6.17 -3.50 0.23
C ARG A 522 -7.17 -3.94 1.31
N SER A 523 -6.78 -3.91 2.58
CA SER A 523 -7.68 -4.28 3.69
C SER A 523 -8.89 -3.36 3.87
N PHE A 524 -8.85 -2.12 3.39
CA PHE A 524 -10.07 -1.29 3.37
C PHE A 524 -11.06 -1.78 2.33
N MET A 525 -10.59 -2.17 1.15
CA MET A 525 -11.43 -2.80 0.13
C MET A 525 -12.07 -4.09 0.67
N GLU A 526 -11.26 -4.95 1.30
CA GLU A 526 -11.72 -6.20 1.93
C GLU A 526 -12.76 -5.94 3.03
N PHE A 527 -12.52 -4.94 3.88
CA PHE A 527 -13.44 -4.53 4.94
C PHE A 527 -14.74 -3.95 4.39
N PHE A 528 -14.69 -3.05 3.40
CA PHE A 528 -15.89 -2.49 2.78
C PHE A 528 -16.72 -3.56 2.06
N LEU A 529 -16.06 -4.52 1.41
CA LEU A 529 -16.72 -5.67 0.79
C LEU A 529 -17.41 -6.54 1.84
N ALA A 530 -16.71 -6.92 2.91
CA ALA A 530 -17.27 -7.70 4.01
C ALA A 530 -18.44 -6.99 4.69
N ARG A 531 -18.35 -5.68 4.91
CA ARG A 531 -19.42 -4.88 5.51
C ARG A 531 -20.65 -4.80 4.61
N ARG A 532 -20.46 -4.65 3.29
CA ARG A 532 -21.56 -4.72 2.32
C ARG A 532 -22.28 -6.08 2.41
N ILE A 533 -21.53 -7.18 2.38
CA ILE A 533 -22.09 -8.53 2.50
C ILE A 533 -22.89 -8.67 3.80
N HIS A 534 -22.30 -8.31 4.94
CA HIS A 534 -22.95 -8.38 6.25
C HIS A 534 -24.25 -7.56 6.32
N ILE A 535 -24.28 -6.36 5.74
CA ILE A 535 -25.48 -5.53 5.63
C ILE A 535 -26.54 -6.24 4.80
N THR A 536 -26.19 -6.85 3.67
CA THR A 536 -27.16 -7.61 2.84
C THR A 536 -27.78 -8.76 3.62
N PHE A 537 -26.98 -9.53 4.37
CA PHE A 537 -27.49 -10.61 5.21
C PHE A 537 -28.45 -10.12 6.29
N SER A 538 -28.22 -8.93 6.84
CA SER A 538 -29.10 -8.33 7.87
C SER A 538 -30.37 -7.70 7.29
N ALA A 539 -30.28 -7.02 6.15
CA ALA A 539 -31.33 -6.13 5.65
C ALA A 539 -32.16 -6.73 4.51
N ASN A 540 -31.59 -7.63 3.69
CA ASN A 540 -32.27 -8.19 2.53
C ASN A 540 -31.85 -9.65 2.26
N PRO A 541 -32.40 -10.63 3.00
CA PRO A 541 -32.06 -12.04 2.85
C PRO A 541 -32.31 -12.60 1.44
N LYS A 542 -33.24 -12.02 0.67
CA LYS A 542 -33.53 -12.44 -0.71
C LYS A 542 -32.39 -12.11 -1.68
N ALA A 543 -31.56 -11.12 -1.36
CA ALA A 543 -30.41 -10.73 -2.18
C ALA A 543 -29.12 -11.50 -1.86
N ILE A 544 -29.14 -12.40 -0.86
CA ILE A 544 -27.97 -13.21 -0.47
C ILE A 544 -27.40 -14.01 -1.65
N PRO A 545 -28.19 -14.78 -2.43
CA PRO A 545 -27.65 -15.53 -3.56
C PRO A 545 -26.95 -14.63 -4.59
N THR A 546 -27.48 -13.43 -4.83
CA THR A 546 -26.88 -12.47 -5.77
C THR A 546 -25.52 -11.96 -5.29
N VAL A 547 -25.36 -11.72 -3.98
CA VAL A 547 -24.09 -11.25 -3.40
C VAL A 547 -23.05 -12.38 -3.30
N LEU A 548 -23.48 -13.63 -3.15
CA LEU A 548 -22.59 -14.79 -3.16
C LEU A 548 -22.23 -15.26 -4.57
N ASN A 549 -23.01 -14.89 -5.59
CA ASN A 549 -22.73 -15.23 -6.99
C ASN A 549 -21.63 -14.32 -7.57
N THR A 550 -20.42 -14.54 -7.10
CA THR A 550 -19.20 -13.86 -7.54
C THR A 550 -18.04 -14.84 -7.48
N ARG A 551 -16.86 -14.43 -7.93
CA ARG A 551 -15.64 -15.22 -7.73
C ARG A 551 -15.43 -15.55 -6.24
N ARG A 552 -14.61 -16.57 -5.96
CA ARG A 552 -14.36 -17.02 -4.58
C ARG A 552 -13.84 -15.88 -3.69
N PHE A 553 -14.39 -15.74 -2.49
CA PHE A 553 -13.92 -14.71 -1.56
C PHE A 553 -12.54 -15.02 -1.01
N ASP A 554 -11.69 -13.99 -0.95
CA ASP A 554 -10.40 -14.09 -0.27
C ASP A 554 -10.61 -14.35 1.23
N ARG A 555 -9.69 -15.11 1.84
CA ARG A 555 -9.70 -15.41 3.29
C ARG A 555 -9.87 -14.15 4.15
N LYS A 556 -9.26 -13.03 3.74
CA LYS A 556 -9.32 -11.75 4.44
C LYS A 556 -10.72 -11.10 4.43
N VAL A 557 -11.49 -11.27 3.34
CA VAL A 557 -12.89 -10.81 3.28
C VAL A 557 -13.73 -11.62 4.27
N ILE A 558 -13.53 -12.94 4.29
CA ILE A 558 -14.22 -13.83 5.24
C ILE A 558 -13.83 -13.49 6.67
N PHE A 559 -12.56 -13.19 6.94
CA PHE A 559 -12.07 -12.72 8.24
C PHE A 559 -12.87 -11.52 8.76
N PHE A 560 -12.96 -10.44 7.98
CA PHE A 560 -13.75 -9.28 8.39
C PHE A 560 -15.23 -9.61 8.53
N LEU A 561 -15.78 -10.45 7.65
CA LEU A 561 -17.18 -10.87 7.68
C LEU A 561 -17.50 -11.64 8.97
N THR A 562 -16.66 -12.58 9.38
CA THR A 562 -16.79 -13.34 10.63
C THR A 562 -16.71 -12.43 11.85
N LEU A 563 -15.79 -11.45 11.83
CA LEU A 563 -15.67 -10.48 12.92
C LEU A 563 -16.89 -9.56 13.04
N LEU A 564 -17.47 -9.14 11.92
CA LEU A 564 -18.70 -8.31 11.90
C LEU A 564 -19.92 -9.08 12.42
N ASP A 565 -20.01 -10.39 12.14
CA ASP A 565 -21.13 -11.25 12.56
C ASP A 565 -20.98 -11.81 13.99
N ARG A 566 -19.83 -11.57 14.65
CA ARG A 566 -19.55 -12.08 16.00
C ARG A 566 -20.61 -11.59 16.98
N GLY A 567 -21.25 -12.50 17.69
CA GLY A 567 -22.35 -12.23 18.62
C GLY A 567 -23.73 -12.08 17.98
N GLN A 568 -23.82 -11.91 16.65
CA GLN A 568 -25.09 -11.81 15.91
C GLN A 568 -25.48 -13.13 15.24
N ASN A 569 -24.49 -13.90 14.75
CA ASN A 569 -24.66 -15.22 14.13
C ASN A 569 -25.70 -15.25 13.00
N LYS A 570 -25.80 -14.16 12.24
CA LYS A 570 -26.77 -13.96 11.16
C LYS A 570 -26.36 -14.66 9.87
N LEU A 571 -25.07 -14.96 9.69
CA LEU A 571 -24.57 -15.62 8.48
C LEU A 571 -24.94 -17.11 8.46
N LYS A 572 -24.94 -17.76 9.63
CA LYS A 572 -24.95 -19.22 9.76
C LYS A 572 -26.16 -19.89 9.10
N GLU A 573 -27.38 -19.54 9.52
CA GLU A 573 -28.60 -20.21 9.05
C GLU A 573 -28.89 -20.00 7.56
N PRO A 574 -28.76 -18.79 6.98
CA PRO A 574 -28.92 -18.60 5.54
C PRO A 574 -27.92 -19.42 4.70
N LEU A 575 -26.66 -19.49 5.13
CA LEU A 575 -25.62 -20.25 4.42
C LEU A 575 -25.87 -21.76 4.51
N LYS A 576 -26.28 -22.26 5.68
CA LYS A 576 -26.70 -23.66 5.84
C LYS A 576 -27.81 -24.04 4.87
N LYS A 577 -28.83 -23.18 4.76
CA LYS A 577 -29.96 -23.41 3.85
C LYS A 577 -29.52 -23.51 2.38
N ILE A 578 -28.54 -22.69 1.97
CA ILE A 578 -27.97 -22.76 0.61
C ILE A 578 -27.28 -24.11 0.39
N LEU A 579 -26.50 -24.60 1.35
CA LEU A 579 -25.76 -25.86 1.20
C LEU A 579 -26.63 -27.11 1.22
N THR A 580 -27.86 -27.03 1.73
CA THR A 580 -28.84 -28.13 1.68
C THR A 580 -29.70 -28.12 0.41
N GLN A 581 -29.56 -27.12 -0.45
CA GLN A 581 -30.26 -27.02 -1.74
C GLN A 581 -29.36 -27.51 -2.88
N PRO A 582 -29.91 -27.86 -4.06
CA PRO A 582 -29.11 -28.27 -5.20
C PRO A 582 -27.98 -27.29 -5.51
N TYR A 583 -26.82 -27.82 -5.86
CA TYR A 583 -25.61 -27.05 -6.11
C TYR A 583 -25.85 -25.87 -7.07
N ALA A 584 -25.43 -24.67 -6.63
CA ALA A 584 -25.45 -23.46 -7.43
C ALA A 584 -24.04 -22.89 -7.52
N LYS A 585 -23.46 -22.92 -8.72
CA LYS A 585 -22.11 -22.42 -9.02
C LYS A 585 -21.88 -21.01 -8.45
N ASN A 586 -20.67 -20.77 -7.95
CA ASN A 586 -20.21 -19.62 -7.17
C ASN A 586 -20.89 -19.46 -5.79
N ILE A 587 -22.20 -19.70 -5.70
CA ILE A 587 -23.01 -19.43 -4.51
C ILE A 587 -22.74 -20.47 -3.43
N SER A 588 -22.83 -21.75 -3.77
CA SER A 588 -22.62 -22.86 -2.85
C SER A 588 -21.15 -22.94 -2.39
N GLU A 589 -20.20 -22.68 -3.28
CA GLU A 589 -18.76 -22.66 -2.97
C GLU A 589 -18.40 -21.53 -2.01
N ASN A 590 -18.95 -20.32 -2.23
CA ASN A 590 -18.75 -19.20 -1.33
C ASN A 590 -19.44 -19.42 0.01
N ALA A 591 -20.65 -20.01 0.01
CA ALA A 591 -21.35 -20.37 1.24
C ALA A 591 -20.55 -21.36 2.10
N LEU A 592 -19.99 -22.39 1.48
CA LEU A 592 -19.17 -23.40 2.16
C LEU A 592 -17.88 -22.78 2.72
N GLN A 593 -17.16 -21.98 1.93
CA GLN A 593 -15.95 -21.30 2.39
C GLN A 593 -16.22 -20.37 3.57
N ILE A 594 -17.30 -19.58 3.52
CA ILE A 594 -17.64 -18.66 4.61
C ILE A 594 -17.92 -19.44 5.89
N LEU A 595 -18.68 -20.54 5.83
CA LEU A 595 -18.98 -21.35 7.02
C LEU A 595 -17.73 -22.02 7.60
N TYR A 596 -16.87 -22.60 6.76
CA TYR A 596 -15.65 -23.26 7.20
C TYR A 596 -14.66 -22.27 7.83
N TRP A 597 -14.30 -21.21 7.10
CA TRP A 597 -13.34 -20.23 7.59
C TRP A 597 -13.86 -19.46 8.79
N SER A 598 -15.16 -19.16 8.87
CA SER A 598 -15.75 -18.52 10.06
C SER A 598 -15.58 -19.37 11.32
N VAL A 599 -15.63 -20.71 11.19
CA VAL A 599 -15.34 -21.61 12.31
C VAL A 599 -13.86 -21.57 12.68
N ARG A 600 -12.95 -21.69 11.70
CA ARG A 600 -11.49 -21.64 11.95
C ARG A 600 -11.09 -20.33 12.62
N ILE A 601 -11.57 -19.20 12.10
CA ILE A 601 -11.36 -17.86 12.66
C ILE A 601 -11.98 -17.75 14.06
N GLY A 602 -13.22 -18.23 14.24
CA GLY A 602 -13.91 -18.22 15.53
C GLY A 602 -13.22 -19.04 16.63
N CYS A 603 -12.43 -20.06 16.24
CA CYS A 603 -11.60 -20.86 17.13
C CYS A 603 -10.16 -20.33 17.29
N ASN A 604 -9.83 -19.19 16.67
CA ASN A 604 -8.47 -18.64 16.58
C ASN A 604 -7.44 -19.60 15.95
N MET A 605 -7.88 -20.38 14.95
CA MET A 605 -7.07 -21.35 14.20
C MET A 605 -6.94 -20.92 12.73
N GLU A 606 -6.82 -19.62 12.45
CA GLU A 606 -6.73 -19.12 11.07
C GLU A 606 -5.44 -19.58 10.38
N ASP A 607 -4.31 -19.52 11.08
CA ASP A 607 -3.00 -19.86 10.53
C ASP A 607 -2.55 -21.28 10.91
N GLU A 608 -2.69 -21.66 12.18
CA GLU A 608 -2.30 -22.98 12.70
C GLU A 608 -3.44 -23.67 13.45
N ILE A 609 -3.60 -24.99 13.28
CA ILE A 609 -4.57 -25.80 14.02
C ILE A 609 -3.88 -26.40 15.25
N ASN A 610 -4.21 -25.86 16.43
CA ASN A 610 -3.68 -26.35 17.70
C ASN A 610 -4.60 -27.40 18.38
N ASP A 611 -5.87 -27.48 17.99
CA ASP A 611 -6.83 -28.45 18.52
C ASP A 611 -7.77 -28.93 17.40
N MET A 612 -7.42 -30.08 16.82
CA MET A 612 -8.16 -30.69 15.71
C MET A 612 -9.54 -31.18 16.13
N GLN A 613 -9.70 -31.69 17.36
CA GLN A 613 -10.98 -32.24 17.83
C GLN A 613 -12.01 -31.14 18.04
N LEU A 614 -11.59 -30.00 18.60
CA LEU A 614 -12.43 -28.83 18.72
C LEU A 614 -12.85 -28.31 17.33
N LEU A 615 -11.93 -28.25 16.37
CA LEU A 615 -12.23 -27.82 15.02
C LEU A 615 -13.29 -28.71 14.37
N GLN A 616 -13.07 -30.03 14.35
CA GLN A 616 -14.02 -31.02 13.80
C GLN A 616 -15.41 -30.89 14.42
N LYS A 617 -15.49 -30.79 15.76
CA LYS A 617 -16.76 -30.59 16.47
C LYS A 617 -17.47 -29.31 16.01
N LYS A 618 -16.74 -28.20 15.97
CA LYS A 618 -17.31 -26.90 15.59
C LYS A 618 -17.70 -26.84 14.13
N THR A 619 -16.96 -27.51 13.24
CA THR A 619 -17.33 -27.64 11.83
C THR A 619 -18.58 -28.49 11.67
N GLY A 620 -18.73 -29.59 12.41
CA GLY A 620 -19.96 -30.42 12.39
C GLY A 620 -21.20 -29.69 12.89
N ASP A 621 -21.05 -28.73 13.82
CA ASP A 621 -22.15 -27.86 14.27
C ASP A 621 -22.51 -26.77 13.23
N SER A 622 -21.60 -26.47 12.30
CA SER A 622 -21.67 -25.32 11.39
C SER A 622 -22.01 -25.70 9.95
N ILE A 623 -21.38 -26.74 9.42
CA ILE A 623 -21.63 -27.29 8.09
C ILE A 623 -22.73 -28.35 8.25
N PRO A 624 -23.87 -28.23 7.55
CA PRO A 624 -24.93 -29.24 7.62
C PRO A 624 -24.41 -30.62 7.17
N LYS A 625 -24.91 -31.69 7.75
CA LYS A 625 -24.73 -33.02 7.15
C LYS A 625 -25.51 -33.10 5.84
N GLY A 626 -25.01 -33.86 4.87
CA GLY A 626 -25.73 -34.02 3.60
C GLY A 626 -25.66 -32.81 2.67
N ILE A 627 -24.62 -31.96 2.76
CA ILE A 627 -24.48 -30.83 1.83
C ILE A 627 -24.50 -31.29 0.38
N GLN A 628 -25.15 -30.52 -0.49
CA GLN A 628 -25.36 -30.83 -1.89
C GLN A 628 -24.34 -30.05 -2.73
N MET A 629 -23.24 -30.71 -3.09
CA MET A 629 -22.09 -30.14 -3.78
C MET A 629 -21.70 -30.97 -5.01
N SER A 630 -22.68 -31.63 -5.64
CA SER A 630 -22.47 -32.37 -6.88
C SER A 630 -21.98 -31.46 -8.00
N SER A 631 -20.93 -31.90 -8.70
CA SER A 631 -20.23 -31.15 -9.75
C SER A 631 -19.68 -29.79 -9.29
N ALA A 632 -19.45 -29.62 -7.97
CA ALA A 632 -18.92 -28.39 -7.44
C ALA A 632 -17.47 -28.11 -7.87
N LEU A 633 -17.15 -26.83 -8.10
CA LEU A 633 -15.78 -26.41 -8.37
C LEU A 633 -15.10 -26.09 -7.05
N LEU A 634 -14.25 -26.97 -6.52
CA LEU A 634 -13.61 -26.88 -5.20
C LEU A 634 -12.08 -27.03 -5.27
N GLN A 635 -11.48 -26.77 -6.43
CA GLN A 635 -10.04 -26.88 -6.66
C GLN A 635 -9.26 -26.03 -5.66
N GLU A 636 -8.18 -26.59 -5.11
CA GLU A 636 -7.25 -25.92 -4.18
C GLU A 636 -7.90 -25.40 -2.88
N MET A 637 -9.14 -25.80 -2.58
CA MET A 637 -9.80 -25.43 -1.33
C MET A 637 -9.13 -26.07 -0.13
N VAL A 638 -9.13 -25.35 1.00
CA VAL A 638 -8.66 -25.85 2.28
C VAL A 638 -9.87 -26.13 3.17
N PHE A 639 -10.07 -27.40 3.51
CA PHE A 639 -11.11 -27.89 4.42
C PHE A 639 -10.53 -28.88 5.44
N GLU A 640 -9.34 -28.56 5.96
CA GLU A 640 -8.66 -29.37 6.97
C GLU A 640 -9.52 -29.48 8.25
N GLY A 641 -9.73 -30.71 8.72
CA GLY A 641 -10.55 -30.98 9.90
C GLY A 641 -12.05 -30.74 9.72
N ALA A 642 -12.54 -30.49 8.50
CA ALA A 642 -13.97 -30.25 8.27
C ALA A 642 -14.80 -31.53 8.42
N ASP A 643 -16.02 -31.39 8.95
CA ASP A 643 -17.01 -32.46 8.96
C ASP A 643 -17.94 -32.33 7.75
N PHE A 644 -17.83 -33.31 6.86
CA PHE A 644 -18.59 -33.50 5.63
C PHE A 644 -19.36 -34.82 5.64
N THR A 645 -19.79 -35.27 6.81
CA THR A 645 -20.64 -36.46 6.94
C THR A 645 -21.85 -36.36 6.00
N GLU A 646 -22.09 -37.41 5.21
CA GLU A 646 -23.17 -37.56 4.22
C GLU A 646 -23.13 -36.57 3.04
N ALA A 647 -22.06 -35.79 2.87
CA ALA A 647 -21.96 -34.81 1.79
C ALA A 647 -22.01 -35.46 0.39
N ASP A 648 -22.74 -34.84 -0.54
CA ASP A 648 -22.72 -35.17 -1.96
C ASP A 648 -21.67 -34.31 -2.66
N PHE A 649 -20.53 -34.91 -2.99
CA PHE A 649 -19.46 -34.35 -3.83
C PHE A 649 -19.36 -35.08 -5.17
N SER A 650 -20.45 -35.72 -5.63
CA SER A 650 -20.42 -36.50 -6.86
C SER A 650 -20.04 -35.65 -8.07
N GLY A 651 -19.03 -36.08 -8.83
CA GLY A 651 -18.51 -35.34 -9.98
C GLY A 651 -17.84 -34.00 -9.63
N ALA A 652 -17.67 -33.66 -8.35
CA ALA A 652 -17.04 -32.39 -7.95
C ALA A 652 -15.56 -32.35 -8.33
N ASP A 653 -15.04 -31.18 -8.64
CA ASP A 653 -13.62 -30.94 -8.88
C ASP A 653 -12.93 -30.45 -7.61
N LEU A 654 -12.32 -31.38 -6.90
CA LEU A 654 -11.51 -31.22 -5.69
C LEU A 654 -10.00 -31.23 -6.01
N THR A 655 -9.59 -31.02 -7.27
CA THR A 655 -8.17 -31.08 -7.66
C THR A 655 -7.30 -30.22 -6.74
N ARG A 656 -6.25 -30.82 -6.16
CA ARG A 656 -5.33 -30.21 -5.18
C ARG A 656 -5.98 -29.65 -3.90
N ALA A 657 -7.22 -30.02 -3.58
CA ALA A 657 -7.85 -29.63 -2.32
C ALA A 657 -7.13 -30.25 -1.11
N ASN A 658 -7.15 -29.55 0.02
CA ASN A 658 -6.64 -30.01 1.30
C ASN A 658 -7.81 -30.44 2.20
N LEU A 659 -7.97 -31.76 2.34
CA LEU A 659 -8.95 -32.46 3.17
C LEU A 659 -8.29 -33.17 4.35
N ASN A 660 -7.05 -32.83 4.72
CA ASN A 660 -6.38 -33.49 5.84
C ASN A 660 -7.27 -33.46 7.10
N HIS A 661 -7.33 -34.58 7.83
CA HIS A 661 -8.15 -34.74 9.03
C HIS A 661 -9.66 -34.54 8.86
N ALA A 662 -10.19 -34.45 7.63
CA ALA A 662 -11.63 -34.30 7.40
C ALA A 662 -12.42 -35.57 7.77
N ILE A 663 -13.69 -35.39 8.12
CA ILE A 663 -14.67 -36.47 8.31
C ILE A 663 -15.57 -36.50 7.07
N LEU A 664 -15.61 -37.63 6.40
CA LEU A 664 -16.29 -37.91 5.14
C LEU A 664 -17.17 -39.17 5.26
N ASP A 665 -17.62 -39.49 6.48
CA ASP A 665 -18.45 -40.67 6.75
C ASP A 665 -19.72 -40.60 5.89
N ARG A 666 -20.00 -41.67 5.12
CA ARG A 666 -21.12 -41.77 4.16
C ARG A 666 -21.16 -40.69 3.08
N ALA A 667 -20.05 -39.99 2.82
CA ALA A 667 -19.99 -39.01 1.74
C ALA A 667 -19.97 -39.70 0.37
N ASP A 668 -20.60 -39.07 -0.62
CA ASP A 668 -20.60 -39.53 -2.00
C ASP A 668 -19.61 -38.73 -2.85
N LEU A 669 -18.52 -39.36 -3.28
CA LEU A 669 -17.48 -38.79 -4.12
C LEU A 669 -17.40 -39.53 -5.47
N HIS A 670 -18.50 -40.15 -5.91
CA HIS A 670 -18.46 -40.88 -7.18
C HIS A 670 -18.12 -39.94 -8.34
N SER A 671 -17.21 -40.38 -9.21
CA SER A 671 -16.71 -39.62 -10.37
C SER A 671 -16.09 -38.26 -10.03
N ALA A 672 -15.75 -37.98 -8.76
CA ALA A 672 -15.11 -36.73 -8.37
C ALA A 672 -13.68 -36.63 -8.93
N GLN A 673 -13.26 -35.43 -9.33
CA GLN A 673 -11.87 -35.14 -9.69
C GLN A 673 -11.10 -34.78 -8.42
N MET A 674 -10.16 -35.62 -8.02
CA MET A 674 -9.43 -35.52 -6.76
C MET A 674 -7.91 -35.64 -6.98
N ASP A 675 -7.44 -35.26 -8.17
CA ASP A 675 -6.02 -35.34 -8.52
C ASP A 675 -5.20 -34.41 -7.60
N GLY A 676 -4.16 -34.95 -6.98
CA GLY A 676 -3.29 -34.22 -6.06
C GLY A 676 -3.95 -33.81 -4.73
N VAL A 677 -5.12 -34.37 -4.37
CA VAL A 677 -5.77 -34.09 -3.09
C VAL A 677 -4.91 -34.56 -1.92
N ARG A 678 -4.83 -33.72 -0.88
CA ARG A 678 -4.27 -34.06 0.43
C ARG A 678 -5.40 -34.53 1.34
N ALA A 679 -5.52 -35.84 1.56
CA ALA A 679 -6.55 -36.47 2.38
C ALA A 679 -5.90 -37.39 3.44
N GLU A 680 -4.86 -36.88 4.08
CA GLU A 680 -4.14 -37.59 5.14
C GLU A 680 -4.94 -37.53 6.44
N HIS A 681 -4.95 -38.62 7.21
CA HIS A 681 -5.66 -38.73 8.48
C HIS A 681 -7.18 -38.52 8.39
N ILE A 682 -7.79 -38.74 7.23
CA ILE A 682 -9.24 -38.61 7.09
C ILE A 682 -9.97 -39.80 7.72
N ARG A 683 -11.24 -39.59 8.05
CA ARG A 683 -12.19 -40.64 8.40
C ARG A 683 -13.29 -40.65 7.34
N ALA A 684 -13.41 -41.72 6.56
CA ALA A 684 -14.34 -41.82 5.44
C ALA A 684 -15.10 -43.15 5.47
N ILE A 685 -15.73 -43.47 6.60
CA ILE A 685 -16.42 -44.75 6.79
C ILE A 685 -17.64 -44.81 5.87
N ASP A 686 -17.80 -45.91 5.12
CA ASP A 686 -18.92 -46.11 4.18
C ASP A 686 -19.04 -45.01 3.10
N ALA A 687 -17.92 -44.38 2.75
CA ALA A 687 -17.87 -43.37 1.69
C ALA A 687 -17.76 -43.99 0.28
N ASN A 688 -18.33 -43.31 -0.72
CA ASN A 688 -18.34 -43.79 -2.11
C ASN A 688 -17.30 -43.05 -2.97
N PHE A 689 -16.20 -43.72 -3.33
CA PHE A 689 -15.15 -43.18 -4.21
C PHE A 689 -15.16 -43.83 -5.62
N ARG A 690 -16.28 -44.43 -6.04
CA ARG A 690 -16.35 -45.10 -7.36
C ARG A 690 -16.02 -44.12 -8.48
N GLN A 691 -15.13 -44.51 -9.38
CA GLN A 691 -14.70 -43.72 -10.55
C GLN A 691 -14.06 -42.36 -10.23
N ALA A 692 -13.70 -42.09 -8.97
CA ALA A 692 -12.99 -40.87 -8.62
C ALA A 692 -11.57 -40.86 -9.25
N ALA A 693 -11.15 -39.72 -9.79
CA ALA A 693 -9.80 -39.53 -10.30
C ALA A 693 -8.89 -39.08 -9.15
N ILE A 694 -7.99 -39.95 -8.67
CA ILE A 694 -7.18 -39.68 -7.47
C ILE A 694 -5.67 -39.65 -7.75
N LYS A 695 -5.26 -39.28 -8.96
CA LYS A 695 -3.84 -39.32 -9.35
C LYS A 695 -3.02 -38.42 -8.42
N LYS A 696 -1.95 -38.96 -7.82
CA LYS A 696 -1.10 -38.25 -6.84
C LYS A 696 -1.83 -37.78 -5.57
N ALA A 697 -3.01 -38.31 -5.27
CA ALA A 697 -3.68 -38.05 -3.99
C ALA A 697 -2.97 -38.80 -2.85
N SER A 698 -3.06 -38.27 -1.63
CA SER A 698 -2.50 -38.89 -0.42
C SER A 698 -3.61 -39.21 0.58
N PHE A 699 -3.80 -40.50 0.90
CA PHE A 699 -4.77 -41.01 1.88
C PHE A 699 -4.06 -41.63 3.10
N ASN A 700 -2.86 -41.16 3.41
CA ASN A 700 -2.04 -41.78 4.46
C ASN A 700 -2.68 -41.62 5.84
N ASN A 701 -2.58 -42.65 6.68
CA ASN A 701 -3.09 -42.70 8.06
C ASN A 701 -4.61 -42.54 8.17
N SER A 702 -5.36 -42.85 7.11
CA SER A 702 -6.81 -42.65 7.04
C SER A 702 -7.62 -43.89 7.44
N ASP A 703 -8.84 -43.69 7.95
CA ASP A 703 -9.82 -44.74 8.20
C ASP A 703 -10.85 -44.79 7.06
N LEU A 704 -10.72 -45.81 6.22
CA LEU A 704 -11.55 -46.06 5.04
C LEU A 704 -12.40 -47.33 5.22
N THR A 705 -12.86 -47.59 6.45
CA THR A 705 -13.70 -48.74 6.76
C THR A 705 -14.98 -48.71 5.93
N ASP A 706 -15.24 -49.78 5.18
CA ASP A 706 -16.42 -49.95 4.33
C ASP A 706 -16.58 -48.96 3.17
N SER A 707 -15.60 -48.10 2.90
CA SER A 707 -15.62 -47.25 1.72
C SER A 707 -15.46 -48.06 0.43
N THR A 708 -16.06 -47.57 -0.67
CA THR A 708 -16.01 -48.24 -1.98
C THR A 708 -15.07 -47.55 -2.96
N PHE A 709 -14.08 -48.27 -3.48
CA PHE A 709 -13.15 -47.81 -4.52
C PHE A 709 -13.23 -48.73 -5.76
N VAL A 710 -14.10 -48.40 -6.71
CA VAL A 710 -14.24 -49.16 -7.98
C VAL A 710 -13.85 -48.26 -9.15
N GLY A 711 -12.96 -48.71 -10.03
CA GLY A 711 -12.53 -47.93 -11.21
C GLY A 711 -11.55 -46.79 -10.90
N VAL A 712 -10.86 -46.86 -9.75
CA VAL A 712 -9.95 -45.84 -9.24
C VAL A 712 -8.51 -46.27 -9.55
N PHE A 713 -7.77 -45.53 -10.39
CA PHE A 713 -6.46 -45.98 -10.88
C PHE A 713 -5.35 -44.91 -10.88
N LYS A 714 -4.16 -45.39 -10.48
CA LYS A 714 -2.79 -44.82 -10.55
C LYS A 714 -2.36 -43.76 -9.52
N ASP A 715 -1.15 -43.99 -8.99
CA ASP A 715 -0.28 -43.03 -8.30
C ASP A 715 -0.81 -42.36 -7.02
N ALA A 716 -1.83 -42.92 -6.36
CA ALA A 716 -2.28 -42.47 -5.04
C ALA A 716 -1.52 -43.18 -3.91
N SER A 717 -1.26 -42.47 -2.81
CA SER A 717 -0.58 -42.99 -1.63
C SER A 717 -1.58 -43.49 -0.59
N PHE A 718 -1.43 -44.75 -0.16
CA PHE A 718 -2.23 -45.39 0.90
C PHE A 718 -1.30 -46.04 1.93
N VAL A 719 -0.66 -45.22 2.76
CA VAL A 719 0.21 -45.70 3.85
C VAL A 719 -0.57 -45.76 5.16
N ASN A 720 -0.54 -46.88 5.87
CA ASN A 720 -1.18 -47.06 7.19
C ASN A 720 -2.69 -46.76 7.20
N VAL A 721 -3.42 -47.34 6.24
CA VAL A 721 -4.86 -47.12 6.08
C VAL A 721 -5.65 -48.24 6.74
N LYS A 722 -6.73 -47.89 7.46
CA LYS A 722 -7.63 -48.85 8.09
C LYS A 722 -8.85 -49.12 7.20
N GLY A 723 -9.36 -50.36 7.22
CA GLY A 723 -10.63 -50.70 6.58
C GLY A 723 -10.59 -50.88 5.05
N LEU A 724 -9.53 -50.41 4.41
CA LEU A 724 -9.18 -50.71 3.03
C LEU A 724 -8.29 -51.96 2.98
N ASP A 725 -8.90 -53.14 3.03
CA ASP A 725 -8.18 -54.37 2.71
C ASP A 725 -8.12 -54.53 1.19
N ILE A 726 -7.06 -54.00 0.59
CA ILE A 726 -6.75 -54.11 -0.85
C ILE A 726 -6.66 -55.60 -1.27
N SER A 727 -6.56 -56.54 -0.32
CA SER A 727 -6.48 -57.98 -0.57
C SER A 727 -7.82 -58.75 -0.50
N LYS A 728 -8.93 -58.21 0.04
CA LYS A 728 -10.10 -59.05 0.42
C LYS A 728 -11.53 -58.64 0.05
N LYS A 729 -11.82 -57.54 -0.66
CA LYS A 729 -13.21 -57.24 -1.08
C LYS A 729 -13.48 -57.59 -2.54
N PHE A 730 -13.73 -58.87 -2.80
CA PHE A 730 -14.55 -59.36 -3.91
C PHE A 730 -15.47 -60.44 -3.35
N ASP A 731 -16.77 -60.14 -3.22
CA ASP A 731 -17.79 -61.09 -2.75
C ASP A 731 -18.29 -61.95 -3.94
N PRO A 732 -17.97 -63.25 -4.00
CA PRO A 732 -18.34 -64.13 -5.10
C PRO A 732 -19.81 -64.56 -5.09
N ALA A 733 -20.59 -64.27 -4.03
CA ALA A 733 -21.94 -64.79 -3.87
C ALA A 733 -23.01 -64.12 -4.75
N SER A 734 -22.66 -63.05 -5.46
CA SER A 734 -23.58 -62.26 -6.30
C SER A 734 -23.42 -62.48 -7.81
N LEU A 735 -22.80 -63.59 -8.23
CA LEU A 735 -22.59 -63.95 -9.64
C LEU A 735 -23.91 -64.35 -10.34
N GLN A 736 -24.68 -63.37 -10.81
CA GLN A 736 -25.44 -63.53 -12.05
C GLN A 736 -24.56 -63.08 -13.22
N ALA A 737 -24.66 -63.81 -14.34
CA ALA A 737 -23.83 -63.61 -15.52
C ALA A 737 -23.97 -62.17 -16.05
N ILE A 738 -22.99 -61.31 -15.72
CA ILE A 738 -22.84 -59.99 -16.31
C ILE A 738 -21.58 -60.01 -17.15
N ILE A 739 -21.78 -59.97 -18.47
CA ILE A 739 -20.79 -59.47 -19.43
C ILE A 739 -20.39 -58.08 -18.92
N GLN A 740 -19.24 -57.97 -18.26
CA GLN A 740 -18.74 -56.71 -17.74
C GLN A 740 -18.34 -55.82 -18.92
N ARG A 741 -19.09 -54.74 -19.13
CA ARG A 741 -18.67 -53.58 -19.93
C ARG A 741 -17.43 -52.96 -19.28
N VAL A 742 -16.26 -53.48 -19.60
CA VAL A 742 -15.13 -52.59 -19.90
C VAL A 742 -15.60 -51.79 -21.13
N CYS A 743 -15.41 -50.47 -21.17
CA CYS A 743 -15.65 -49.70 -22.40
C CYS A 743 -14.68 -50.20 -23.48
N LEU A 744 -15.05 -51.28 -24.14
CA LEU A 744 -14.31 -51.88 -25.21
C LEU A 744 -15.02 -51.45 -26.48
N SER A 745 -14.27 -50.73 -27.29
CA SER A 745 -14.48 -50.71 -28.72
C SER A 745 -14.51 -52.17 -29.27
N ALA A 746 -14.87 -52.39 -30.53
CA ALA A 746 -15.16 -53.74 -31.02
C ALA A 746 -13.99 -54.73 -30.81
N VAL A 747 -14.28 -55.89 -30.22
CA VAL A 747 -13.33 -57.00 -30.14
C VAL A 747 -13.18 -57.58 -31.54
N THR A 748 -11.97 -57.46 -32.09
CA THR A 748 -11.65 -57.85 -33.46
C THR A 748 -11.24 -59.31 -33.56
N GLN A 749 -10.63 -59.85 -32.50
CA GLN A 749 -10.12 -61.22 -32.48
C GLN A 749 -10.10 -61.79 -31.06
N VAL A 750 -10.45 -63.07 -30.92
CA VAL A 750 -10.38 -63.81 -29.65
C VAL A 750 -9.71 -65.17 -29.88
N GLN A 751 -8.90 -65.60 -28.92
CA GLN A 751 -8.32 -66.94 -28.93
C GLN A 751 -8.24 -67.52 -27.51
N VAL A 752 -8.63 -68.79 -27.35
CA VAL A 752 -8.43 -69.53 -26.09
C VAL A 752 -6.97 -69.96 -25.98
N MET A 753 -6.37 -69.77 -24.82
CA MET A 753 -5.00 -70.22 -24.55
C MET A 753 -4.96 -71.75 -24.39
N PRO A 754 -3.81 -72.40 -24.63
CA PRO A 754 -3.67 -73.86 -24.50
C PRO A 754 -3.96 -74.41 -23.08
N ASP A 755 -3.94 -73.55 -22.06
CA ASP A 755 -4.31 -73.92 -20.69
C ASP A 755 -5.81 -74.21 -20.52
N GLY A 756 -6.65 -73.85 -21.50
CA GLY A 756 -8.11 -73.99 -21.47
C GLY A 756 -8.80 -73.12 -20.41
N GLN A 757 -8.04 -72.33 -19.65
CA GLN A 757 -8.50 -71.54 -18.52
C GLN A 757 -8.28 -70.04 -18.73
N SER A 758 -7.63 -69.64 -19.81
CA SER A 758 -7.41 -68.25 -20.18
C SER A 758 -7.80 -68.01 -21.64
N CYS A 759 -8.24 -66.80 -21.98
CA CYS A 759 -8.45 -66.35 -23.34
C CYS A 759 -7.77 -65.01 -23.58
N MET A 760 -7.44 -64.73 -24.83
CA MET A 760 -6.81 -63.49 -25.26
C MET A 760 -7.74 -62.79 -26.22
N MET A 761 -7.79 -61.47 -26.11
CA MET A 761 -8.66 -60.62 -26.93
C MET A 761 -7.85 -59.46 -27.49
N GLY A 762 -8.01 -59.20 -28.77
CA GLY A 762 -7.56 -57.97 -29.42
C GLY A 762 -8.73 -57.06 -29.69
N THR A 763 -8.54 -55.76 -29.51
CA THR A 763 -9.58 -54.75 -29.77
C THR A 763 -9.23 -53.88 -30.97
N ASP A 764 -10.25 -53.27 -31.57
CA ASP A 764 -10.10 -52.27 -32.63
C ASP A 764 -9.50 -50.94 -32.17
N ASN A 765 -9.34 -50.70 -30.87
CA ASN A 765 -8.62 -49.53 -30.29
C ASN A 765 -7.19 -49.83 -29.83
N GLY A 766 -6.65 -51.01 -30.16
CA GLY A 766 -5.23 -51.30 -29.95
C GLY A 766 -4.88 -52.03 -28.65
N LEU A 767 -5.86 -52.37 -27.83
CA LEU A 767 -5.64 -53.11 -26.59
C LEU A 767 -5.56 -54.61 -26.84
N VAL A 768 -4.65 -55.25 -26.11
CA VAL A 768 -4.62 -56.70 -25.99
C VAL A 768 -4.88 -57.10 -24.55
N LEU A 769 -5.88 -57.94 -24.36
CA LEU A 769 -6.33 -58.41 -23.07
C LEU A 769 -6.01 -59.90 -22.95
N ILE A 770 -5.46 -60.32 -21.82
CA ILE A 770 -5.45 -61.72 -21.41
C ILE A 770 -6.41 -61.83 -20.24
N TYR A 771 -7.40 -62.69 -20.38
CA TYR A 771 -8.45 -62.91 -19.40
C TYR A 771 -8.40 -64.34 -18.90
N ARG A 772 -8.31 -64.53 -17.58
CA ARG A 772 -8.33 -65.84 -16.96
C ARG A 772 -9.76 -66.14 -16.50
N LEU A 773 -10.31 -67.21 -17.06
CA LEU A 773 -11.66 -67.71 -16.83
C LEU A 773 -11.83 -68.29 -15.42
N SER A 774 -10.76 -68.85 -14.83
CA SER A 774 -10.84 -69.50 -13.52
C SER A 774 -10.97 -68.53 -12.33
N ASP A 775 -10.47 -67.30 -12.45
CA ASP A 775 -10.60 -66.24 -11.43
C ASP A 775 -11.33 -64.99 -11.94
N ASN A 776 -11.89 -65.06 -13.16
CA ASN A 776 -12.69 -64.02 -13.80
C ASN A 776 -11.97 -62.65 -13.90
N LYS A 777 -10.64 -62.65 -14.08
CA LYS A 777 -9.78 -61.45 -14.08
C LYS A 777 -9.02 -61.27 -15.38
N TYR A 778 -8.74 -60.02 -15.72
CA TYR A 778 -7.69 -59.72 -16.70
C TYR A 778 -6.33 -60.02 -16.07
N ALA A 779 -5.68 -61.07 -16.56
CA ALA A 779 -4.30 -61.39 -16.22
C ALA A 779 -3.35 -60.30 -16.76
N TRP A 780 -3.64 -59.77 -17.95
CA TRP A 780 -2.87 -58.70 -18.56
C TRP A 780 -3.72 -57.78 -19.43
N ILE A 781 -3.35 -56.50 -19.46
CA ILE A 781 -3.81 -55.52 -20.43
C ILE A 781 -2.55 -54.89 -21.03
N PHE A 782 -2.39 -55.02 -22.33
CA PHE A 782 -1.29 -54.44 -23.07
C PHE A 782 -1.82 -53.33 -23.97
N GLU A 783 -1.18 -52.18 -23.84
CA GLU A 783 -1.38 -51.01 -24.70
C GLU A 783 -0.03 -50.72 -25.33
N ASP A 784 0.04 -50.84 -26.65
CA ASP A 784 1.22 -50.55 -27.47
C ASP A 784 0.81 -49.62 -28.61
N ASP A 785 1.78 -49.14 -29.40
CA ASP A 785 1.56 -48.24 -30.54
C ASP A 785 0.87 -48.92 -31.76
N ILE A 786 -0.09 -49.82 -31.54
CA ILE A 786 -0.87 -50.48 -32.59
C ILE A 786 -2.31 -49.97 -32.44
N THR A 787 -2.85 -49.29 -33.45
CA THR A 787 -4.15 -48.61 -33.31
C THR A 787 -5.33 -49.56 -33.32
N SER A 788 -5.21 -50.73 -33.93
CA SER A 788 -6.25 -51.76 -34.05
C SER A 788 -5.58 -53.12 -34.12
N ILE A 789 -5.83 -54.00 -33.16
CA ILE A 789 -5.30 -55.37 -33.18
C ILE A 789 -6.12 -56.15 -34.21
N LYS A 790 -5.47 -56.79 -35.19
CA LYS A 790 -6.17 -57.61 -36.19
C LYS A 790 -5.96 -59.09 -35.96
N THR A 791 -4.88 -59.47 -35.29
CA THR A 791 -4.51 -60.86 -35.09
C THR A 791 -3.76 -61.05 -33.79
N ILE A 792 -4.04 -62.17 -33.12
CA ILE A 792 -3.43 -62.57 -31.86
C ILE A 792 -3.22 -64.09 -31.90
N THR A 793 -2.08 -64.55 -31.40
CA THR A 793 -1.71 -65.96 -31.37
C THR A 793 -0.89 -66.30 -30.11
N CYS A 794 -0.97 -67.54 -29.62
CA CYS A 794 -0.18 -68.05 -28.51
C CYS A 794 0.61 -69.29 -28.93
N SER A 795 1.79 -69.49 -28.36
CA SER A 795 2.55 -70.73 -28.53
C SER A 795 1.82 -71.92 -27.90
N ASN A 796 1.99 -73.12 -28.43
CA ASN A 796 1.32 -74.34 -27.92
C ASN A 796 1.62 -74.65 -26.44
N ASP A 797 2.77 -74.21 -25.93
CA ASP A 797 3.13 -74.36 -24.52
C ASP A 797 2.55 -73.25 -23.61
N GLY A 798 1.79 -72.31 -24.19
CA GLY A 798 1.14 -71.21 -23.47
C GLY A 798 2.10 -70.12 -22.98
N LYS A 799 3.41 -70.19 -23.27
CA LYS A 799 4.42 -69.30 -22.65
C LYS A 799 4.65 -68.01 -23.42
N LEU A 800 4.38 -67.98 -24.72
CA LEU A 800 4.56 -66.82 -25.58
C LEU A 800 3.24 -66.40 -26.20
N LEU A 801 3.01 -65.10 -26.20
CA LEU A 801 1.91 -64.43 -26.88
C LEU A 801 2.49 -63.55 -27.99
N ALA A 802 1.89 -63.57 -29.18
CA ALA A 802 2.20 -62.64 -30.24
C ALA A 802 0.93 -61.96 -30.77
N TYR A 803 1.00 -60.66 -31.04
CA TYR A 803 -0.10 -59.92 -31.64
C TYR A 803 0.41 -58.83 -32.58
N ALA A 804 -0.45 -58.48 -33.53
CA ALA A 804 -0.22 -57.44 -34.51
C ALA A 804 -1.55 -56.92 -35.08
N GLY A 805 -1.49 -55.83 -35.83
CA GLY A 805 -2.65 -55.30 -36.51
C GLY A 805 -2.29 -54.17 -37.45
N THR A 806 -2.86 -53.00 -37.23
CA THR A 806 -2.53 -51.79 -38.02
C THR A 806 -1.09 -51.36 -37.77
N GLY A 807 -0.32 -51.21 -38.84
CA GLY A 807 1.12 -50.93 -38.81
C GLY A 807 2.00 -52.16 -39.02
N THR A 808 3.30 -51.95 -38.85
CA THR A 808 4.35 -52.89 -39.31
C THR A 808 4.95 -53.76 -38.21
N LYS A 809 4.53 -53.55 -36.96
CA LYS A 809 5.12 -54.18 -35.79
C LYS A 809 4.37 -55.46 -35.41
N ILE A 810 5.12 -56.52 -35.14
CA ILE A 810 4.65 -57.71 -34.42
C ILE A 810 5.26 -57.68 -33.03
N ILE A 811 4.43 -57.78 -31.99
CA ILE A 811 4.87 -57.76 -30.60
C ILE A 811 4.75 -59.18 -30.04
N VAL A 812 5.84 -59.68 -29.45
CA VAL A 812 5.91 -60.99 -28.79
C VAL A 812 6.24 -60.81 -27.31
N ARG A 813 5.38 -61.31 -26.42
CA ARG A 813 5.50 -61.20 -24.95
C ARG A 813 5.53 -62.57 -24.27
N LYS A 814 6.13 -62.65 -23.10
CA LYS A 814 5.98 -63.79 -22.18
C LYS A 814 4.65 -63.67 -21.44
N THR A 815 3.78 -64.66 -21.59
CA THR A 815 2.43 -64.68 -20.97
C THR A 815 2.45 -64.63 -19.45
N GLN A 816 3.44 -65.27 -18.80
CA GLN A 816 3.56 -65.29 -17.34
C GLN A 816 4.03 -63.95 -16.74
N THR A 817 4.80 -63.17 -17.49
CA THR A 817 5.46 -61.96 -16.95
C THR A 817 5.00 -60.65 -17.58
N GLY A 818 4.23 -60.73 -18.67
CA GLY A 818 3.80 -59.57 -19.47
C GLY A 818 4.92 -58.84 -20.19
N LYS A 819 6.18 -59.26 -20.04
CA LYS A 819 7.36 -58.61 -20.63
C LYS A 819 7.49 -58.92 -22.11
N THR A 820 7.78 -57.88 -22.90
CA THR A 820 8.12 -57.98 -24.33
C THR A 820 9.46 -58.69 -24.50
N VAL A 821 9.46 -59.74 -25.30
CA VAL A 821 10.65 -60.53 -25.66
C VAL A 821 11.20 -60.08 -27.00
N HIS A 822 10.31 -59.86 -27.97
CA HIS A 822 10.68 -59.41 -29.32
C HIS A 822 9.68 -58.41 -29.87
N THR A 823 10.19 -57.45 -30.62
CA THR A 823 9.42 -56.56 -31.49
C THR A 823 9.96 -56.74 -32.90
N LEU A 824 9.17 -57.33 -33.80
CA LEU A 824 9.58 -57.67 -35.16
C LEU A 824 8.97 -56.68 -36.15
N ASN A 825 9.80 -55.95 -36.89
CA ASN A 825 9.37 -54.87 -37.79
C ASN A 825 9.89 -55.12 -39.22
N LYS A 826 9.53 -56.25 -39.83
CA LYS A 826 9.98 -56.60 -41.20
C LYS A 826 8.93 -56.32 -42.28
N HIS A 827 7.65 -56.32 -41.92
CA HIS A 827 6.55 -56.00 -42.85
C HIS A 827 6.48 -54.49 -43.12
N ARG A 828 5.91 -54.12 -44.27
CA ARG A 828 5.74 -52.71 -44.67
C ARG A 828 4.30 -52.22 -44.63
N HIS A 829 3.35 -53.10 -44.34
CA HIS A 829 1.93 -52.78 -44.21
C HIS A 829 1.32 -53.54 -43.01
N ASP A 830 0.05 -53.24 -42.72
CA ASP A 830 -0.79 -53.93 -41.74
C ASP A 830 -0.65 -55.45 -41.82
N ILE A 831 -0.58 -56.06 -40.64
CA ILE A 831 -0.42 -57.50 -40.46
C ILE A 831 -1.79 -58.11 -40.20
N SER A 832 -2.23 -58.97 -41.10
CA SER A 832 -3.57 -59.58 -41.08
C SER A 832 -3.59 -60.96 -40.43
N GLY A 833 -2.43 -61.62 -40.29
CA GLY A 833 -2.35 -62.97 -39.71
C GLY A 833 -1.04 -63.26 -39.00
N LEU A 834 -1.14 -63.97 -37.89
CA LEU A 834 -0.02 -64.54 -37.13
C LEU A 834 -0.33 -65.99 -36.74
N ASN A 835 0.67 -66.87 -36.79
CA ASN A 835 0.54 -68.22 -36.24
C ASN A 835 1.88 -68.79 -35.77
N PHE A 836 1.90 -69.37 -34.57
CA PHE A 836 3.07 -70.11 -34.08
C PHE A 836 3.16 -71.50 -34.72
N SER A 837 4.38 -71.94 -35.03
CA SER A 837 4.64 -73.34 -35.37
C SER A 837 4.30 -74.27 -34.19
N PRO A 838 3.94 -75.55 -34.43
CA PRO A 838 3.60 -76.49 -33.36
C PRO A 838 4.70 -76.70 -32.32
N CYS A 839 5.97 -76.51 -32.71
CA CYS A 839 7.12 -76.60 -31.82
C CYS A 839 7.42 -75.30 -31.03
N GLY A 840 6.63 -74.23 -31.24
CA GLY A 840 6.76 -72.94 -30.55
C GLY A 840 7.98 -72.09 -30.93
N LYS A 841 8.87 -72.60 -31.82
CA LYS A 841 10.13 -71.91 -32.18
C LYS A 841 10.01 -70.90 -33.32
N TYR A 842 9.09 -71.12 -34.25
CA TYR A 842 8.88 -70.25 -35.40
C TYR A 842 7.53 -69.55 -35.32
N LEU A 843 7.48 -68.30 -35.76
CA LEU A 843 6.27 -67.48 -35.91
C LEU A 843 6.10 -67.13 -37.39
N ALA A 844 5.00 -67.55 -37.99
CA ALA A 844 4.59 -67.15 -39.32
C ALA A 844 3.73 -65.88 -39.24
N SER A 845 3.90 -64.98 -40.21
CA SER A 845 3.20 -63.69 -40.25
C SER A 845 2.81 -63.34 -41.69
N ALA A 846 1.59 -62.86 -41.88
CA ALA A 846 1.05 -62.41 -43.16
C ALA A 846 0.69 -60.91 -43.10
N SER A 847 1.10 -60.15 -44.10
CA SER A 847 0.86 -58.71 -44.23
C SER A 847 0.11 -58.40 -45.52
N LEU A 848 -0.55 -57.24 -45.56
CA LEU A 848 -1.16 -56.68 -46.76
C LEU A 848 -0.13 -55.93 -47.63
N ASP A 849 1.16 -56.23 -47.50
CA ASP A 849 2.19 -55.60 -48.30
C ASP A 849 2.12 -56.10 -49.76
N HIS A 850 1.76 -55.21 -50.67
CA HIS A 850 1.92 -55.46 -52.09
C HIS A 850 3.42 -55.38 -52.41
N ARG A 851 3.97 -56.43 -53.03
CA ARG A 851 5.31 -56.34 -53.63
C ARG A 851 5.32 -55.34 -54.77
#